data_AF-A0A031GB37-F1
#
_entry.id   AF-A0A031GB37-F1
#
_cell.length_a   1.000
_cell.length_b   1.000
_cell.length_c   1.000
_cell.angle_alpha   90.00
_cell.angle_beta   90.00
_cell.angle_gamma   90.00
#
_symmetry.space_group_name_H-M   'P 1'
#
loop_
_entity.id
_entity.type
_entity.pdbx_description
1 polymer ?
#
loop_
_entity_poly.entity_id
_entity_poly.type
_entity_poly.pdbx_seq_one_letter_code
_entity_poly.pdbx_strand_id
1 'polypeptide(L)'
;MSHESSTSRSLYKLSLVTRPGIAIRLLDSSLSEIARGSGQLDTQLPEGLYLVRWNSAGHQSESMVRLDGRQEKTQLKFDPSEIESDVSSRQSSKPQTHALIDAVSDALTPSERTQDSSIVVIVTGENSLLENVADLRIRLYDRNDVAMRRDSAQSLNLDLLSNEKGYIYQVKPGRFHVGFRSILNERLGLIVPSLAGRKTVVFLKVKHTRLIVPDVERFVAEDSVGIDPAETIIVTVLGDEETYRMRERMRLAQLLIYDLANGTNSLTQDVVSVLDNPKTDPLLRFYGALVALSTLKRGESLQTPGESASVGSGADVLQRWGRRILDWIPNPAQPGIPADALAAHWELARAIPQTIIPDRFRSLPKRIESPPMLDCAWRWAIEESIARPTAVRGTALVAAATRSSGGTAAWLCWQLSASKARLRRSSATEDLPSLLDQVVAKLETVTGTASINRMADKMKLWSSDIQETALRALNLINNTDHRPMDTVGITDLAVSLGLPARQLTSRLDRFSKMLDAAVTHSSKEEQEDCSGLRPIDTAPALKRRVMYRDDLQRGRFGGKASLAGFRVSAEFSEGRSKNWVRIKLLVEGPGEDGEEVEFHLHDSFKPASVKRRFKRGVAKLLVSAWGGFTVGIWIPGPAIELELNLAALKTAPQIVQER
;
A
#
# COMPACT_ATOMS: atom_id res chain seq x y z
N MET A 1 -45.55 24.39 -40.99
CA MET A 1 -45.28 23.22 -40.13
C MET A 1 -45.64 21.99 -40.92
N SER A 2 -44.70 21.49 -41.70
CA SER A 2 -44.80 20.26 -42.46
C SER A 2 -44.46 19.09 -41.54
N HIS A 3 -45.44 18.24 -41.24
CA HIS A 3 -45.19 16.93 -40.68
C HIS A 3 -44.47 16.11 -41.75
N GLU A 4 -43.14 16.12 -41.73
CA GLU A 4 -42.36 15.12 -42.45
C GLU A 4 -42.76 13.76 -41.87
N SER A 5 -43.53 13.01 -42.66
CA SER A 5 -43.83 11.62 -42.38
C SER A 5 -42.50 10.87 -42.26
N SER A 6 -42.10 10.55 -41.04
CA SER A 6 -40.91 9.78 -40.76
C SER A 6 -41.08 8.39 -41.38
N THR A 7 -40.61 8.22 -42.61
CA THR A 7 -40.46 6.91 -43.22
C THR A 7 -39.65 6.05 -42.27
N SER A 8 -40.24 4.93 -41.81
CA SER A 8 -39.59 3.99 -40.90
C SER A 8 -38.26 3.55 -41.52
N ARG A 9 -37.14 4.02 -40.97
CA ARG A 9 -35.82 3.60 -41.44
C ARG A 9 -35.65 2.13 -41.10
N SER A 10 -35.19 1.35 -42.07
CA SER A 10 -34.80 -0.04 -41.84
C SER A 10 -33.77 -0.11 -40.71
N LEU A 11 -33.97 -1.03 -39.79
CA LEU A 11 -33.06 -1.28 -38.67
C LEU A 11 -32.24 -2.54 -38.93
N TYR A 12 -30.95 -2.45 -38.64
CA TYR A 12 -29.97 -3.51 -38.83
C TYR A 12 -29.41 -3.95 -37.49
N LYS A 13 -29.17 -5.25 -37.33
CA LYS A 13 -28.64 -5.80 -36.08
C LYS A 13 -27.13 -5.62 -36.02
N LEU A 14 -26.64 -4.85 -35.06
CA LEU A 14 -25.23 -4.79 -34.69
C LEU A 14 -24.99 -5.66 -33.46
N SER A 15 -24.09 -6.63 -33.58
CA SER A 15 -23.71 -7.54 -32.51
C SER A 15 -22.24 -7.30 -32.15
N LEU A 16 -22.00 -6.71 -30.99
CA LEU A 16 -20.68 -6.42 -30.46
C LEU A 16 -20.33 -7.50 -29.45
N VAL A 17 -19.27 -8.27 -29.70
CA VAL A 17 -18.86 -9.38 -28.84
C VAL A 17 -17.42 -9.16 -28.41
N THR A 18 -17.18 -9.27 -27.11
CA THR A 18 -15.89 -9.06 -26.47
C THR A 18 -15.73 -10.04 -25.30
N ARG A 19 -14.53 -10.09 -24.71
CA ARG A 19 -14.28 -10.90 -23.51
C ARG A 19 -15.00 -10.33 -22.26
N PRO A 20 -15.23 -11.16 -21.22
CA PRO A 20 -15.90 -10.73 -19.99
C PRO A 20 -15.26 -9.50 -19.33
N GLY A 21 -16.06 -8.58 -18.79
CA GLY A 21 -15.53 -7.40 -18.07
C GLY A 21 -14.89 -6.33 -18.97
N ILE A 22 -15.15 -6.37 -20.27
CA ILE A 22 -14.87 -5.25 -21.18
C ILE A 22 -16.16 -4.48 -21.36
N ALA A 23 -16.17 -3.24 -20.92
CA ALA A 23 -17.31 -2.34 -21.10
C ALA A 23 -17.36 -1.88 -22.56
N ILE A 24 -18.56 -1.94 -23.14
CA ILE A 24 -18.87 -1.51 -24.50
C ILE A 24 -19.69 -0.23 -24.39
N ARG A 25 -19.23 0.85 -25.02
CA ARG A 25 -20.05 2.06 -25.25
C ARG A 25 -20.16 2.27 -26.76
N LEU A 26 -21.39 2.34 -27.24
CA LEU A 26 -21.67 2.57 -28.64
C LEU A 26 -22.16 4.00 -28.84
N LEU A 27 -21.44 4.74 -29.69
CA LEU A 27 -21.69 6.14 -29.98
C LEU A 27 -22.12 6.29 -31.45
N ASP A 28 -23.04 7.22 -31.72
CA ASP A 28 -23.39 7.60 -33.08
C ASP A 28 -22.33 8.53 -33.72
N SER A 29 -22.61 9.00 -34.94
CA SER A 29 -21.76 9.95 -35.66
C SER A 29 -21.64 11.33 -34.99
N SER A 30 -22.54 11.66 -34.06
CA SER A 30 -22.46 12.87 -33.22
C SER A 30 -21.71 12.65 -31.90
N LEU A 31 -21.15 11.44 -31.71
CA LEU A 31 -20.53 10.99 -30.46
C LEU A 31 -21.50 10.88 -29.27
N SER A 32 -22.81 10.81 -29.54
CA SER A 32 -23.84 10.60 -28.52
C SER A 32 -23.95 9.12 -28.19
N GLU A 33 -24.04 8.78 -26.90
CA GLU A 33 -24.15 7.39 -26.45
C GLU A 33 -25.53 6.83 -26.74
N ILE A 34 -25.58 5.79 -27.59
CA ILE A 34 -26.81 5.11 -28.00
C ILE A 34 -27.06 3.88 -27.15
N ALA A 35 -26.00 3.13 -26.85
CA ALA A 35 -26.11 1.89 -26.12
C ALA A 35 -24.84 1.63 -25.29
N ARG A 36 -25.02 0.90 -24.18
CA ARG A 36 -23.95 0.44 -23.30
C ARG A 36 -24.18 -1.01 -22.95
N GLY A 37 -23.10 -1.78 -22.86
CA GLY A 37 -23.12 -3.17 -22.46
C GLY A 37 -21.76 -3.64 -21.97
N SER A 38 -21.62 -4.93 -21.78
CA SER A 38 -20.35 -5.56 -21.39
C SER A 38 -20.32 -7.01 -21.86
N GLY A 39 -19.19 -7.47 -22.39
CA GLY A 39 -19.07 -8.84 -22.93
C GLY A 39 -19.83 -9.04 -24.23
N GLN A 40 -21.15 -8.84 -24.24
CA GLN A 40 -21.96 -8.82 -25.46
C GLN A 40 -22.97 -7.67 -25.44
N LEU A 41 -23.08 -6.98 -26.59
CA LEU A 41 -24.10 -5.95 -26.82
C LEU A 41 -24.73 -6.18 -28.20
N ASP A 42 -25.98 -6.60 -28.20
CA ASP A 42 -26.82 -6.71 -29.40
C ASP A 42 -27.77 -5.51 -29.45
N THR A 43 -27.74 -4.74 -30.53
CA THR A 43 -28.62 -3.59 -30.74
C THR A 43 -29.12 -3.51 -32.18
N GLN A 44 -30.25 -2.85 -32.39
CA GLN A 44 -30.81 -2.58 -33.72
C GLN A 44 -30.68 -1.10 -34.04
N LEU A 45 -29.99 -0.77 -35.12
CA LEU A 45 -29.62 0.60 -35.48
C LEU A 45 -29.86 0.86 -36.97
N PRO A 46 -30.19 2.10 -37.37
CA PRO A 46 -30.29 2.45 -38.78
C PRO A 46 -28.92 2.38 -39.48
N GLU A 47 -28.91 2.53 -40.81
CA GLU A 47 -27.65 2.71 -41.54
C GLU A 47 -26.90 3.94 -41.02
N GLY A 48 -25.57 3.82 -40.89
CA GLY A 48 -24.76 4.87 -40.29
C GLY A 48 -23.35 4.45 -39.95
N LEU A 49 -22.59 5.41 -39.45
CA LEU A 49 -21.25 5.22 -38.91
C LEU A 49 -21.32 5.31 -37.39
N TYR A 50 -20.77 4.31 -36.71
CA TYR A 50 -20.79 4.20 -35.26
C TYR A 50 -19.39 4.03 -34.72
N LEU A 51 -19.13 4.66 -33.57
CA LEU A 51 -17.89 4.52 -32.82
C LEU A 51 -18.14 3.59 -31.64
N VAL A 52 -17.42 2.48 -31.59
CA VAL A 52 -17.44 1.53 -30.48
C VAL A 52 -16.25 1.80 -29.59
N ARG A 53 -16.50 2.16 -28.33
CA ARG A 53 -15.48 2.29 -27.30
C ARG A 53 -15.47 1.06 -26.43
N TRP A 54 -14.30 0.44 -26.31
CA TRP A 54 -14.02 -0.71 -25.46
C TRP A 54 -13.21 -0.21 -24.27
N ASN A 55 -13.64 -0.50 -23.05
CA ASN A 55 -12.89 -0.13 -21.85
C ASN A 55 -12.62 -1.36 -20.98
N SER A 56 -11.35 -1.58 -20.62
CA SER A 56 -10.94 -2.65 -19.71
C SER A 56 -9.81 -2.17 -18.81
N ALA A 57 -9.99 -2.26 -17.49
CA ALA A 57 -8.99 -1.89 -16.48
C ALA A 57 -8.37 -0.50 -16.72
N GLY A 58 -9.21 0.49 -17.04
CA GLY A 58 -8.78 1.87 -17.33
C GLY A 58 -8.19 2.11 -18.73
N HIS A 59 -7.99 1.06 -19.53
CA HIS A 59 -7.53 1.18 -20.91
C HIS A 59 -8.71 1.32 -21.85
N GLN A 60 -8.69 2.35 -22.70
CA GLN A 60 -9.71 2.60 -23.70
C GLN A 60 -9.16 2.29 -25.10
N SER A 61 -9.92 1.50 -25.86
CA SER A 61 -9.71 1.28 -27.30
C SER A 61 -10.95 1.70 -28.06
N GLU A 62 -10.77 2.11 -29.31
CA GLU A 62 -11.87 2.54 -30.18
C GLU A 62 -11.87 1.75 -31.48
N SER A 63 -13.05 1.39 -31.98
CA SER A 63 -13.24 0.76 -33.28
C SER A 63 -14.41 1.43 -33.98
N MET A 64 -14.30 1.64 -35.29
CA MET A 64 -15.35 2.27 -36.08
C MET A 64 -16.07 1.20 -36.90
N VAL A 65 -17.40 1.19 -36.87
CA VAL A 65 -18.23 0.25 -37.63
C VAL A 65 -19.22 1.01 -38.49
N ARG A 66 -19.35 0.62 -39.76
CA ARG A 66 -20.31 1.18 -40.70
C ARG A 66 -21.40 0.14 -40.98
N LEU A 67 -22.65 0.51 -40.75
CA LEU A 67 -23.82 -0.25 -41.17
C LEU A 67 -24.27 0.31 -42.52
N ASP A 68 -24.04 -0.44 -43.60
CA ASP A 68 -24.30 -0.03 -44.99
C ASP A 68 -25.59 -0.62 -45.57
N GLY A 69 -26.36 -1.30 -44.73
CA GLY A 69 -27.63 -1.93 -45.08
C GLY A 69 -27.53 -3.20 -45.93
N ARG A 70 -26.32 -3.65 -46.29
CA ARG A 70 -26.12 -4.86 -47.11
C ARG A 70 -26.25 -6.16 -46.34
N GLN A 71 -26.00 -6.12 -45.03
CA GLN A 71 -26.07 -7.27 -44.13
C GLN A 71 -27.12 -6.99 -43.05
N GLU A 72 -28.04 -7.94 -42.84
CA GLU A 72 -29.02 -7.86 -41.75
C GLU A 72 -28.35 -7.87 -40.37
N LYS A 73 -27.19 -8.53 -40.25
CA LYS A 73 -26.41 -8.63 -39.03
C LYS A 73 -24.94 -8.34 -39.30
N THR A 74 -24.42 -7.28 -38.70
CA THR A 74 -22.98 -7.01 -38.63
C THR A 74 -22.48 -7.45 -37.25
N GLN A 75 -21.43 -8.27 -37.22
CA GLN A 75 -20.80 -8.69 -35.97
C GLN A 75 -19.38 -8.13 -35.88
N LEU A 76 -19.09 -7.40 -34.81
CA LEU A 76 -17.74 -6.96 -34.48
C LEU A 76 -17.26 -7.72 -33.25
N LYS A 77 -16.18 -8.47 -33.42
CA LYS A 77 -15.49 -9.15 -32.32
C LYS A 77 -14.30 -8.31 -31.90
N PHE A 78 -14.15 -8.11 -30.61
CA PHE A 78 -13.02 -7.41 -30.02
C PHE A 78 -12.32 -8.32 -29.03
N ASP A 79 -11.07 -8.63 -29.34
CA ASP A 79 -10.18 -9.30 -28.41
C ASP A 79 -9.03 -8.36 -28.05
N PRO A 80 -8.85 -8.00 -26.75
CA PRO A 80 -7.72 -7.18 -26.32
C PRO A 80 -6.37 -7.71 -26.80
N SER A 81 -6.25 -9.03 -26.95
CA SER A 81 -5.00 -9.65 -27.42
C SER A 81 -4.72 -9.43 -28.90
N GLU A 82 -5.71 -9.02 -29.71
CA GLU A 82 -5.52 -8.73 -31.14
C GLU A 82 -5.04 -7.30 -31.40
N ILE A 83 -5.53 -6.31 -30.65
CA ILE A 83 -5.12 -4.88 -30.77
C ILE A 83 -3.61 -4.73 -30.64
N GLU A 84 -3.02 -5.57 -29.81
CA GLU A 84 -1.60 -5.58 -29.51
C GLU A 84 -0.71 -6.00 -30.69
N SER A 85 -1.28 -6.66 -31.71
CA SER A 85 -0.55 -7.16 -32.87
C SER A 85 -0.46 -6.17 -34.05
N ASP A 86 -1.44 -5.27 -34.18
CA ASP A 86 -1.63 -4.43 -35.39
C ASP A 86 -0.98 -3.04 -35.33
N VAL A 87 -0.47 -2.58 -34.17
CA VAL A 87 0.21 -1.27 -34.03
C VAL A 87 1.65 -1.29 -34.59
N SER A 88 2.03 -2.34 -35.33
CA SER A 88 3.40 -2.61 -35.78
C SER A 88 3.97 -1.65 -36.85
N SER A 89 3.25 -0.61 -37.28
CA SER A 89 3.71 0.31 -38.34
C SER A 89 4.21 1.69 -37.89
N ARG A 90 4.20 2.02 -36.58
CA ARG A 90 4.79 3.28 -36.08
C ARG A 90 5.52 3.09 -34.75
N GLN A 91 6.78 2.62 -34.79
CA GLN A 91 7.89 2.79 -33.82
C GLN A 91 7.65 2.78 -32.28
N SER A 92 6.45 2.52 -31.76
CA SER A 92 6.19 2.34 -30.34
C SER A 92 6.24 0.85 -30.02
N SER A 93 7.12 0.49 -29.11
CA SER A 93 7.28 -0.83 -28.46
C SER A 93 6.03 -1.70 -28.53
N LYS A 94 6.11 -2.87 -29.20
CA LYS A 94 5.11 -3.93 -29.05
C LYS A 94 4.81 -4.14 -27.56
N PRO A 95 3.55 -4.36 -27.18
CA PRO A 95 3.18 -4.56 -25.78
C PRO A 95 3.82 -5.86 -25.26
N GLN A 96 4.81 -5.67 -24.39
CA GLN A 96 5.68 -6.71 -23.83
C GLN A 96 4.92 -7.71 -22.96
N THR A 97 3.69 -7.40 -22.54
CA THR A 97 2.98 -8.13 -21.49
C THR A 97 2.51 -9.53 -21.92
N HIS A 98 1.99 -9.74 -23.12
CA HIS A 98 1.56 -11.08 -23.55
C HIS A 98 2.74 -12.01 -23.84
N ALA A 99 3.78 -11.53 -24.53
CA ALA A 99 4.99 -12.30 -24.76
C ALA A 99 5.63 -12.70 -23.42
N LEU A 100 5.63 -11.78 -22.45
CA LEU A 100 6.08 -12.05 -21.09
C LEU A 100 5.25 -13.14 -20.40
N ILE A 101 3.92 -13.08 -20.49
CA ILE A 101 3.05 -14.12 -19.92
C ILE A 101 3.33 -15.47 -20.56
N ASP A 102 3.56 -15.52 -21.88
CA ASP A 102 3.88 -16.76 -22.57
C ASP A 102 5.22 -17.33 -22.11
N ALA A 103 6.26 -16.50 -22.09
CA ALA A 103 7.58 -16.90 -21.63
C ALA A 103 7.56 -17.35 -20.16
N VAL A 104 6.75 -16.70 -19.33
CA VAL A 104 6.54 -17.12 -17.94
C VAL A 104 5.78 -18.43 -17.90
N SER A 105 4.70 -18.60 -18.66
CA SER A 105 3.94 -19.86 -18.74
C SER A 105 4.84 -21.03 -19.12
N ASP A 106 5.69 -20.86 -20.14
CA ASP A 106 6.61 -21.88 -20.63
C ASP A 106 7.70 -22.22 -19.60
N ALA A 107 8.17 -21.21 -18.89
CA ALA A 107 9.13 -21.36 -17.80
C ALA A 107 8.54 -22.03 -16.56
N LEU A 108 7.24 -21.90 -16.35
CA LEU A 108 6.55 -22.45 -15.20
C LEU A 108 6.22 -23.93 -15.43
N THR A 109 7.19 -24.77 -15.81
CA THR A 109 7.02 -26.23 -15.86
C THR A 109 6.51 -26.80 -14.52
N PRO A 110 5.47 -27.65 -14.52
CA PRO A 110 4.87 -28.16 -13.29
C PRO A 110 5.92 -28.94 -12.50
N SER A 111 6.02 -28.67 -11.20
CA SER A 111 6.86 -29.51 -10.33
C SER A 111 6.23 -30.89 -10.22
N GLU A 112 7.02 -31.96 -10.38
CA GLU A 112 6.54 -33.34 -10.19
C GLU A 112 5.92 -33.58 -8.80
N ARG A 113 6.27 -32.72 -7.83
CA ARG A 113 5.69 -32.71 -6.50
C ARG A 113 4.47 -31.81 -6.46
N THR A 114 3.30 -32.43 -6.33
CA THR A 114 1.98 -31.77 -6.28
C THR A 114 1.75 -30.82 -5.09
N GLN A 115 2.64 -30.84 -4.08
CA GLN A 115 2.53 -29.98 -2.90
C GLN A 115 3.46 -28.76 -2.92
N ASP A 116 4.41 -28.71 -3.84
CA ASP A 116 5.37 -27.61 -3.88
C ASP A 116 4.66 -26.33 -4.35
N SER A 117 5.09 -25.20 -3.81
CA SER A 117 4.59 -23.88 -4.18
C SER A 117 5.78 -23.02 -4.57
N SER A 118 5.56 -22.09 -5.49
CA SER A 118 6.61 -21.16 -5.87
C SER A 118 6.06 -19.75 -5.96
N ILE A 119 6.92 -18.79 -5.66
CA ILE A 119 6.66 -17.38 -5.92
C ILE A 119 7.61 -16.96 -7.02
N VAL A 120 7.05 -16.42 -8.10
CA VAL A 120 7.79 -15.89 -9.24
C VAL A 120 7.58 -14.38 -9.28
N VAL A 121 8.64 -13.62 -9.07
CA VAL A 121 8.62 -12.16 -9.09
C VAL A 121 9.21 -11.70 -10.42
N ILE A 122 8.40 -11.00 -11.19
CA ILE A 122 8.75 -10.49 -12.52
C ILE A 122 8.81 -8.98 -12.44
N VAL A 123 9.90 -8.41 -12.94
CA VAL A 123 10.12 -6.97 -12.96
C VAL A 123 10.05 -6.49 -14.40
N THR A 124 9.06 -5.65 -14.69
CA THR A 124 8.79 -5.08 -16.01
C THR A 124 9.02 -3.58 -16.01
N GLY A 125 9.25 -2.97 -17.17
CA GLY A 125 9.50 -1.54 -17.29
C GLY A 125 10.23 -1.17 -18.58
N GLU A 126 10.53 0.12 -18.75
CA GLU A 126 11.32 0.57 -19.89
C GLU A 126 12.74 -0.03 -19.84
N ASN A 127 13.26 -0.48 -20.99
CA ASN A 127 14.54 -1.20 -21.06
C ASN A 127 15.71 -0.43 -20.42
N SER A 128 15.74 0.90 -20.58
CA SER A 128 16.77 1.78 -19.99
C SER A 128 16.69 1.84 -18.46
N LEU A 129 15.50 1.74 -17.88
CA LEU A 129 15.30 1.73 -16.43
C LEU A 129 15.67 0.37 -15.83
N LEU A 130 15.49 -0.71 -16.60
CA LEU A 130 15.73 -2.07 -16.15
C LEU A 130 17.23 -2.42 -15.97
N GLU A 131 18.11 -1.67 -16.64
CA GLU A 131 19.56 -1.78 -16.45
C GLU A 131 19.95 -1.54 -14.97
N ASN A 132 19.23 -0.64 -14.29
CA ASN A 132 19.46 -0.30 -12.87
C ASN A 132 18.65 -1.15 -11.88
N VAL A 133 18.06 -2.28 -12.29
CA VAL A 133 17.21 -3.13 -11.40
C VAL A 133 17.97 -3.66 -10.18
N ALA A 134 19.30 -3.79 -10.24
CA ALA A 134 20.09 -4.18 -9.07
C ALA A 134 19.85 -3.24 -7.87
N ASP A 135 19.57 -1.96 -8.14
CA ASP A 135 19.31 -0.94 -7.13
C ASP A 135 17.90 -1.00 -6.54
N LEU A 136 16.99 -1.77 -7.14
CA LEU A 136 15.63 -1.98 -6.63
C LEU A 136 15.61 -2.91 -5.41
N ARG A 137 16.69 -3.66 -5.17
CA ARG A 137 16.93 -4.51 -3.99
C ARG A 137 15.77 -5.46 -3.67
N ILE A 138 15.16 -6.02 -4.70
CA ILE A 138 13.97 -6.89 -4.59
C ILE A 138 14.32 -8.15 -3.82
N ARG A 139 13.67 -8.43 -2.69
CA ARG A 139 13.92 -9.64 -1.90
C ARG A 139 12.62 -10.21 -1.36
N LEU A 140 12.51 -11.53 -1.34
CA LEU A 140 11.41 -12.24 -0.69
C LEU A 140 11.80 -12.59 0.74
N TYR A 141 10.88 -12.38 1.67
CA TYR A 141 11.06 -12.64 3.09
C TYR A 141 9.91 -13.51 3.62
N ASP A 142 10.20 -14.39 4.56
CA ASP A 142 9.18 -15.16 5.27
C ASP A 142 8.48 -14.31 6.36
N ARG A 143 7.56 -14.94 7.11
CA ARG A 143 6.85 -14.31 8.24
C ARG A 143 7.76 -13.86 9.39
N ASN A 144 8.97 -14.37 9.47
CA ASN A 144 9.96 -14.08 10.51
C ASN A 144 11.04 -13.09 10.02
N ASP A 145 10.81 -12.45 8.85
CA ASP A 145 11.77 -11.53 8.22
C ASP A 145 13.09 -12.21 7.81
N VAL A 146 13.04 -13.53 7.55
CA VAL A 146 14.17 -14.29 7.01
C VAL A 146 14.11 -14.21 5.48
N ALA A 147 15.19 -13.67 4.88
CA ALA A 147 15.32 -13.60 3.44
C ALA A 147 15.36 -15.00 2.83
N MET A 148 14.49 -15.23 1.84
CA MET A 148 14.42 -16.47 1.11
C MET A 148 15.57 -16.56 0.11
N ARG A 149 16.15 -17.75 -0.04
CA ARG A 149 17.18 -17.99 -1.06
C ARG A 149 16.50 -18.00 -2.43
N ARG A 150 17.06 -17.22 -3.35
CA ARG A 150 16.71 -17.30 -4.77
C ARG A 150 17.22 -18.62 -5.31
N ASP A 151 16.46 -19.26 -6.19
CA ASP A 151 16.97 -20.38 -6.95
C ASP A 151 17.92 -19.85 -8.03
N SER A 152 19.22 -19.81 -7.73
CA SER A 152 20.23 -19.29 -8.64
C SER A 152 20.46 -20.19 -9.86
N ALA A 153 20.06 -21.46 -9.79
CA ALA A 153 20.15 -22.38 -10.91
C ALA A 153 19.02 -22.15 -11.93
N GLN A 154 17.93 -21.52 -11.50
CA GLN A 154 16.74 -21.22 -12.30
C GLN A 154 16.53 -19.71 -12.45
N SER A 155 17.59 -18.93 -12.70
CA SER A 155 17.37 -17.57 -13.17
C SER A 155 16.60 -17.66 -14.48
N LEU A 156 15.37 -17.17 -14.45
CA LEU A 156 14.54 -17.07 -15.63
C LEU A 156 15.16 -16.03 -16.55
N ASN A 157 16.03 -16.48 -17.46
CA ASN A 157 16.36 -15.71 -18.63
C ASN A 157 15.14 -15.81 -19.54
N LEU A 158 14.15 -14.98 -19.24
CA LEU A 158 13.03 -14.79 -20.12
C LEU A 158 13.65 -14.19 -21.36
N ASP A 159 13.75 -14.98 -22.44
CA ASP A 159 14.28 -14.59 -23.76
C ASP A 159 13.31 -13.61 -24.46
N LEU A 160 12.83 -12.66 -23.70
CA LEU A 160 12.06 -11.54 -24.14
C LEU A 160 13.10 -10.53 -24.62
N LEU A 161 12.85 -9.91 -25.76
CA LEU A 161 13.69 -8.85 -26.33
C LEU A 161 13.81 -7.60 -25.40
N SER A 162 13.28 -7.68 -24.19
CA SER A 162 13.21 -6.70 -23.12
C SER A 162 14.13 -7.11 -21.96
N ASN A 163 14.78 -6.14 -21.31
CA ASN A 163 15.70 -6.35 -20.17
C ASN A 163 14.98 -6.80 -18.87
N GLU A 164 13.86 -7.52 -18.98
CA GLU A 164 13.01 -7.95 -17.88
C GLU A 164 13.72 -9.00 -17.02
N LYS A 165 13.47 -8.98 -15.71
CA LYS A 165 14.13 -9.87 -14.75
C LYS A 165 13.10 -10.68 -13.99
N GLY A 166 13.23 -12.01 -14.08
CA GLY A 166 12.45 -12.97 -13.31
C GLY A 166 13.23 -13.53 -12.13
N TYR A 167 12.59 -13.62 -10.96
CA TYR A 167 13.14 -14.26 -9.77
C TYR A 167 12.21 -15.39 -9.30
N ILE A 168 12.70 -16.61 -9.26
CA ILE A 168 11.96 -17.77 -8.75
C ILE A 168 12.38 -18.08 -7.31
N TYR A 169 11.39 -18.29 -6.45
CA TYR A 169 11.55 -18.74 -5.08
C TYR A 169 10.71 -19.99 -4.85
N GLN A 170 11.36 -21.12 -4.58
CA GLN A 170 10.69 -22.34 -4.13
C GLN A 170 10.37 -22.21 -2.64
N VAL A 171 9.09 -22.25 -2.29
CA VAL A 171 8.62 -21.94 -0.94
C VAL A 171 7.49 -22.88 -0.51
N LYS A 172 7.35 -23.07 0.80
CA LYS A 172 6.18 -23.80 1.32
C LYS A 172 4.91 -22.94 1.17
N PRO A 173 3.72 -23.55 1.16
CA PRO A 173 2.47 -22.82 1.27
C PRO A 173 2.49 -21.92 2.52
N GLY A 174 2.20 -20.64 2.37
CA GLY A 174 2.44 -19.67 3.43
C GLY A 174 2.27 -18.22 3.00
N ARG A 175 2.55 -17.30 3.93
CA ARG A 175 2.53 -15.86 3.68
C ARG A 175 3.96 -15.36 3.66
N PHE A 176 4.32 -14.68 2.58
CA PHE A 176 5.61 -14.06 2.39
C PHE A 176 5.42 -12.56 2.20
N HIS A 177 6.51 -11.81 2.16
CA HIS A 177 6.47 -10.45 1.67
C HIS A 177 7.65 -10.15 0.76
N VAL A 178 7.39 -9.37 -0.28
CA VAL A 178 8.41 -8.86 -1.19
C VAL A 178 8.80 -7.47 -0.73
N GLY A 179 10.07 -7.27 -0.44
CA GLY A 179 10.67 -5.98 -0.17
C GLY A 179 11.25 -5.37 -1.44
N PHE A 180 10.98 -4.09 -1.71
CA PHE A 180 11.45 -3.38 -2.89
C PHE A 180 11.62 -1.87 -2.65
N ARG A 181 12.36 -1.18 -3.53
CA ARG A 181 12.45 0.28 -3.58
C ARG A 181 11.32 0.84 -4.45
N SER A 182 10.46 1.70 -3.90
CA SER A 182 9.35 2.31 -4.62
C SER A 182 9.78 3.49 -5.48
N ILE A 183 8.90 3.95 -6.38
CA ILE A 183 9.08 5.19 -7.15
C ILE A 183 9.29 6.43 -6.27
N LEU A 184 8.88 6.39 -5.00
CA LEU A 184 9.11 7.45 -4.01
C LEU A 184 10.46 7.31 -3.30
N ASN A 185 11.35 6.43 -3.77
CA ASN A 185 12.63 6.16 -3.14
C ASN A 185 12.50 5.66 -1.68
N GLU A 186 11.43 4.92 -1.39
CA GLU A 186 11.21 4.28 -0.08
C GLU A 186 11.33 2.78 -0.19
N ARG A 187 11.84 2.13 0.87
CA ARG A 187 11.79 0.67 0.95
C ARG A 187 10.44 0.19 1.45
N LEU A 188 9.64 -0.36 0.53
CA LEU A 188 8.32 -0.91 0.84
C LEU A 188 8.36 -2.44 0.93
N GLY A 189 7.45 -2.99 1.72
CA GLY A 189 7.10 -4.40 1.79
C GLY A 189 5.66 -4.60 1.33
N LEU A 190 5.41 -5.70 0.61
CA LEU A 190 4.09 -6.12 0.13
C LEU A 190 3.88 -7.61 0.44
N ILE A 191 2.73 -7.99 1.03
CA ILE A 191 2.41 -9.40 1.29
C ILE A 191 2.19 -10.13 -0.04
N VAL A 192 2.75 -11.34 -0.15
CA VAL A 192 2.54 -12.25 -1.28
C VAL A 192 2.12 -13.62 -0.74
N PRO A 193 0.95 -14.14 -1.14
CA PRO A 193 0.53 -15.48 -0.76
C PRO A 193 1.34 -16.55 -1.51
N SER A 194 1.45 -17.73 -0.92
CA SER A 194 1.97 -18.94 -1.56
C SER A 194 0.95 -20.04 -1.32
N LEU A 195 0.25 -20.47 -2.37
CA LEU A 195 -0.85 -21.43 -2.29
C LEU A 195 -0.37 -22.83 -2.68
N ALA A 196 -0.79 -23.84 -1.92
CA ALA A 196 -0.41 -25.23 -2.17
C ALA A 196 -0.73 -25.68 -3.60
N GLY A 197 0.26 -26.27 -4.27
CA GLY A 197 0.14 -26.77 -5.64
C GLY A 197 -0.01 -25.68 -6.70
N ARG A 198 0.23 -24.41 -6.36
CA ARG A 198 0.13 -23.28 -7.28
C ARG A 198 1.41 -22.46 -7.29
N LYS A 199 1.61 -21.73 -8.38
CA LYS A 199 2.67 -20.73 -8.52
C LYS A 199 2.05 -19.37 -8.40
N THR A 200 2.59 -18.53 -7.52
CA THR A 200 2.14 -17.15 -7.37
C THR A 200 3.06 -16.26 -8.18
N VAL A 201 2.51 -15.60 -9.18
CA VAL A 201 3.25 -14.71 -10.08
C VAL A 201 2.97 -13.27 -9.68
N VAL A 202 4.03 -12.52 -9.41
CA VAL A 202 4.01 -11.14 -8.95
C VAL A 202 4.65 -10.27 -10.03
N PHE A 203 3.87 -9.43 -10.68
CA PHE A 203 4.35 -8.45 -11.66
C PHE A 203 4.60 -7.12 -10.96
N LEU A 204 5.85 -6.67 -10.95
CA LEU A 204 6.28 -5.39 -10.39
C LEU A 204 6.71 -4.47 -11.54
N LYS A 205 6.02 -3.34 -11.70
CA LYS A 205 6.33 -2.38 -12.77
C LYS A 205 7.26 -1.29 -12.29
N VAL A 206 8.40 -1.15 -12.96
CA VAL A 206 9.38 -0.09 -12.74
C VAL A 206 8.95 1.13 -13.54
N LYS A 207 8.93 2.27 -12.86
CA LYS A 207 8.66 3.56 -13.47
C LYS A 207 9.72 4.58 -13.11
N HIS A 208 9.83 5.56 -13.99
CA HIS A 208 10.52 6.81 -13.74
C HIS A 208 9.49 7.88 -13.35
N THR A 209 9.74 8.63 -12.29
CA THR A 209 8.92 9.74 -11.86
C THR A 209 9.78 10.92 -11.41
N ARG A 210 9.25 12.13 -11.52
CA ARG A 210 9.88 13.35 -10.99
C ARG A 210 9.24 13.71 -9.66
N LEU A 211 9.99 13.55 -8.58
CA LEU A 211 9.55 13.88 -7.23
C LEU A 211 9.88 15.33 -6.93
N ILE A 212 8.91 16.07 -6.40
CA ILE A 212 9.14 17.40 -5.83
C ILE A 212 9.52 17.19 -4.36
N VAL A 213 10.78 17.44 -4.02
CA VAL A 213 11.30 17.22 -2.66
C VAL A 213 11.70 18.56 -2.04
N PRO A 214 11.35 18.82 -0.76
CA PRO A 214 11.80 20.03 -0.07
C PRO A 214 13.32 20.01 0.14
N ASP A 215 13.96 21.13 -0.16
CA ASP A 215 15.40 21.38 -0.04
C ASP A 215 15.64 22.76 0.60
N VAL A 216 15.81 22.77 1.93
CA VAL A 216 16.05 23.92 2.84
C VAL A 216 15.09 25.12 2.65
N GLU A 217 15.16 25.80 1.52
CA GLU A 217 14.38 27.00 1.17
C GLU A 217 13.60 26.88 -0.15
N ARG A 218 13.77 25.78 -0.90
CA ARG A 218 13.13 25.57 -2.20
C ARG A 218 12.64 24.15 -2.39
N PHE A 219 11.76 23.95 -3.35
CA PHE A 219 11.40 22.61 -3.82
C PHE A 219 12.25 22.27 -5.05
N VAL A 220 12.86 21.09 -5.07
CA VAL A 220 13.67 20.61 -6.20
C VAL A 220 13.01 19.39 -6.80
N ALA A 221 12.90 19.37 -8.13
CA ALA A 221 12.50 18.17 -8.87
C ALA A 221 13.68 17.18 -8.92
N GLU A 222 13.47 15.97 -8.42
CA GLU A 222 14.43 14.87 -8.46
C GLU A 222 13.86 13.73 -9.30
N ASP A 223 14.63 13.26 -10.28
CA ASP A 223 14.30 12.05 -11.04
C ASP A 223 14.47 10.83 -10.11
N SER A 224 13.44 10.01 -10.01
CA SER A 224 13.39 8.82 -9.18
C SER A 224 12.93 7.62 -10.00
N VAL A 225 13.67 6.52 -9.87
CA VAL A 225 13.36 5.23 -10.50
C VAL A 225 13.05 4.22 -9.41
N GLY A 226 11.92 3.55 -9.52
CA GLY A 226 11.49 2.56 -8.55
C GLY A 226 10.28 1.77 -9.01
N ILE A 227 9.81 0.87 -8.15
CA ILE A 227 8.60 0.09 -8.41
C ILE A 227 7.36 0.92 -8.05
N ASP A 228 6.39 0.95 -8.95
CA ASP A 228 5.07 1.51 -8.70
C ASP A 228 4.16 0.42 -8.10
N PRO A 229 3.93 0.42 -6.78
CA PRO A 229 3.07 -0.58 -6.16
C PRO A 229 1.64 -0.54 -6.69
N ALA A 230 1.11 0.61 -7.15
CA ALA A 230 -0.26 0.71 -7.64
C ALA A 230 -0.50 -0.10 -8.92
N GLU A 231 0.56 -0.34 -9.71
CA GLU A 231 0.52 -1.18 -10.92
C GLU A 231 0.98 -2.62 -10.68
N THR A 232 1.17 -3.01 -9.41
CA THR A 232 1.49 -4.40 -9.08
C THR A 232 0.30 -5.30 -9.38
N ILE A 233 0.57 -6.48 -9.92
CA ILE A 233 -0.44 -7.52 -10.16
C ILE A 233 0.05 -8.82 -9.54
N ILE A 234 -0.79 -9.44 -8.71
CA ILE A 234 -0.52 -10.76 -8.12
C ILE A 234 -1.58 -11.72 -8.64
N VAL A 235 -1.16 -12.81 -9.26
CA VAL A 235 -2.05 -13.89 -9.70
C VAL A 235 -1.47 -15.22 -9.24
N THR A 236 -2.32 -16.24 -9.11
CA THR A 236 -1.82 -17.61 -9.01
C THR A 236 -2.12 -18.38 -10.29
N VAL A 237 -1.31 -19.40 -10.59
CA VAL A 237 -1.47 -20.27 -11.74
C VAL A 237 -1.20 -21.71 -11.36
N LEU A 238 -1.87 -22.64 -12.03
CA LEU A 238 -1.48 -24.04 -12.00
C LEU A 238 -0.29 -24.23 -12.95
N GLY A 239 0.59 -25.20 -12.65
CA GLY A 239 1.79 -25.41 -13.47
C GLY A 239 1.51 -25.97 -14.87
N ASP A 240 0.32 -26.52 -15.10
CA ASP A 240 -0.13 -27.16 -16.34
C ASP A 240 -1.19 -26.33 -17.09
N GLU A 241 -1.34 -25.06 -16.72
CA GLU A 241 -2.40 -24.23 -17.25
C GLU A 241 -2.11 -23.70 -18.65
N GLU A 242 -3.12 -23.74 -19.53
CA GLU A 242 -3.03 -23.16 -20.88
C GLU A 242 -2.70 -21.66 -20.81
N THR A 243 -1.74 -21.22 -21.62
CA THR A 243 -1.25 -19.83 -21.66
C THR A 243 -2.36 -18.79 -21.82
N TYR A 244 -3.37 -19.09 -22.64
CA TYR A 244 -4.55 -18.25 -22.81
C TYR A 244 -5.29 -17.96 -21.49
N ARG A 245 -5.43 -18.97 -20.62
CA ARG A 245 -6.12 -18.82 -19.33
C ARG A 245 -5.31 -17.97 -18.37
N MET A 246 -3.99 -18.06 -18.42
CA MET A 246 -3.10 -17.19 -17.65
C MET A 246 -3.25 -15.73 -18.08
N ARG A 247 -3.26 -15.45 -19.40
CA ARG A 247 -3.51 -14.09 -19.93
C ARG A 247 -4.85 -13.54 -19.48
N GLU A 248 -5.91 -14.33 -19.63
CA GLU A 248 -7.26 -13.91 -19.25
C GLU A 248 -7.39 -13.66 -17.75
N ARG A 249 -6.75 -14.49 -16.92
CA ARG A 249 -6.69 -14.27 -15.47
C ARG A 249 -5.96 -12.99 -15.11
N MET A 250 -4.82 -12.72 -15.73
CA MET A 250 -4.07 -11.49 -15.47
C MET A 250 -4.91 -10.26 -15.82
N ARG A 251 -5.60 -10.28 -16.97
CA ARG A 251 -6.51 -9.21 -17.39
C ARG A 251 -7.66 -9.00 -16.39
N LEU A 252 -8.33 -10.07 -15.99
CA LEU A 252 -9.43 -10.00 -15.01
C LEU A 252 -8.94 -9.58 -13.62
N ALA A 253 -7.76 -10.04 -13.18
CA ALA A 253 -7.16 -9.61 -11.93
C ALA A 253 -6.86 -8.10 -11.97
N GLN A 254 -6.27 -7.61 -13.05
CA GLN A 254 -6.00 -6.18 -13.25
C GLN A 254 -7.29 -5.35 -13.21
N LEU A 255 -8.34 -5.81 -13.86
CA LEU A 255 -9.67 -5.19 -13.83
C LEU A 255 -10.22 -5.09 -12.40
N LEU A 256 -10.21 -6.19 -11.65
CA LEU A 256 -10.75 -6.22 -10.28
C LEU A 256 -9.88 -5.44 -9.29
N ILE A 257 -8.55 -5.43 -9.46
CA ILE A 257 -7.63 -4.61 -8.67
C ILE A 257 -7.88 -3.12 -8.97
N TYR A 258 -8.10 -2.77 -10.25
CA TYR A 258 -8.48 -1.42 -10.65
C TYR A 258 -9.82 -1.00 -10.01
N ASP A 259 -10.81 -1.90 -9.99
CA ASP A 259 -12.09 -1.67 -9.32
C ASP A 259 -11.91 -1.36 -7.83
N LEU A 260 -11.08 -2.15 -7.13
CA LEU A 260 -10.76 -1.93 -5.72
C LEU A 260 -10.02 -0.61 -5.47
N ALA A 261 -9.09 -0.23 -6.36
CA ALA A 261 -8.30 0.98 -6.22
C ALA A 261 -9.15 2.25 -6.40
N ASN A 262 -10.10 2.21 -7.35
CA ASN A 262 -10.87 3.38 -7.76
C ASN A 262 -12.30 3.40 -7.20
N GLY A 263 -12.71 2.36 -6.46
CA GLY A 263 -14.09 2.21 -5.99
C GLY A 263 -15.10 2.05 -7.13
N THR A 264 -14.70 1.37 -8.22
CA THR A 264 -15.60 1.07 -9.35
C THR A 264 -16.10 -0.38 -9.27
N ASN A 265 -16.96 -0.79 -10.19
CA ASN A 265 -17.55 -2.13 -10.20
C ASN A 265 -17.68 -2.66 -11.62
N SER A 266 -16.87 -3.67 -11.95
CA SER A 266 -16.88 -4.36 -13.24
C SER A 266 -17.43 -5.79 -13.15
N LEU A 267 -18.16 -6.13 -12.08
CA LEU A 267 -18.81 -7.44 -11.87
C LEU A 267 -20.04 -7.62 -12.76
N THR A 268 -19.79 -7.75 -14.06
CA THR A 268 -20.79 -8.06 -15.08
C THR A 268 -21.19 -9.53 -15.03
N GLN A 269 -22.33 -9.91 -15.62
CA GLN A 269 -22.82 -11.29 -15.59
C GLN A 269 -21.77 -12.30 -16.08
N ASP A 270 -21.02 -11.94 -17.12
CA ASP A 270 -19.97 -12.80 -17.66
C ASP A 270 -18.80 -12.96 -16.69
N VAL A 271 -18.37 -11.87 -16.03
CA VAL A 271 -17.31 -11.94 -15.01
C VAL A 271 -17.78 -12.79 -13.83
N VAL A 272 -19.01 -12.60 -13.36
CA VAL A 272 -19.61 -13.40 -12.29
C VAL A 272 -19.63 -14.89 -12.68
N SER A 273 -19.97 -15.22 -13.92
CA SER A 273 -19.97 -16.61 -14.39
C SER A 273 -18.57 -17.25 -14.36
N VAL A 274 -17.52 -16.47 -14.68
CA VAL A 274 -16.13 -16.91 -14.55
C VAL A 274 -15.79 -17.12 -13.07
N LEU A 275 -16.19 -16.23 -12.17
CA LEU A 275 -15.89 -16.33 -10.74
C LEU A 275 -16.67 -17.46 -10.04
N ASP A 276 -17.87 -17.77 -10.51
CA ASP A 276 -18.70 -18.88 -10.00
C ASP A 276 -18.12 -20.25 -10.38
N ASN A 277 -17.28 -20.34 -11.41
CA ASN A 277 -16.62 -21.59 -11.77
C ASN A 277 -15.60 -22.00 -10.68
N PRO A 278 -15.74 -23.19 -10.05
CA PRO A 278 -14.85 -23.62 -8.97
C PRO A 278 -13.41 -23.90 -9.45
N LYS A 279 -13.19 -24.06 -10.75
CA LYS A 279 -11.84 -24.19 -11.34
C LYS A 279 -11.15 -22.84 -11.50
N THR A 280 -11.88 -21.74 -11.38
CA THR A 280 -11.31 -20.40 -11.43
C THR A 280 -10.36 -20.21 -10.26
N ASP A 281 -9.31 -19.47 -10.55
CA ASP A 281 -8.25 -19.21 -9.59
C ASP A 281 -8.80 -18.65 -8.27
N PRO A 282 -8.37 -19.22 -7.13
CA PRO A 282 -8.90 -18.84 -5.83
C PRO A 282 -8.58 -17.38 -5.49
N LEU A 283 -7.44 -16.84 -5.94
CA LEU A 283 -7.08 -15.44 -5.73
C LEU A 283 -7.92 -14.51 -6.61
N LEU A 284 -8.22 -14.90 -7.85
CA LEU A 284 -9.12 -14.15 -8.73
C LEU A 284 -10.56 -14.14 -8.20
N ARG A 285 -11.09 -15.29 -7.78
CA ARG A 285 -12.41 -15.39 -7.09
C ARG A 285 -12.43 -14.48 -5.87
N PHE A 286 -11.34 -14.50 -5.11
CA PHE A 286 -11.20 -13.67 -3.93
C PHE A 286 -11.21 -12.16 -4.26
N TYR A 287 -10.53 -11.70 -5.31
CA TYR A 287 -10.64 -10.30 -5.76
C TYR A 287 -12.08 -9.93 -6.13
N GLY A 288 -12.81 -10.81 -6.82
CA GLY A 288 -14.22 -10.61 -7.13
C GLY A 288 -15.09 -10.46 -5.88
N ALA A 289 -14.82 -11.26 -4.84
CA ALA A 289 -15.50 -11.16 -3.55
C ALA A 289 -15.24 -9.81 -2.86
N LEU A 290 -14.00 -9.32 -2.90
CA LEU A 290 -13.63 -8.04 -2.32
C LEU A 290 -14.29 -6.87 -3.06
N VAL A 291 -14.35 -6.91 -4.41
CA VAL A 291 -15.05 -5.90 -5.20
C VAL A 291 -16.53 -5.89 -4.84
N ALA A 292 -17.18 -7.06 -4.76
CA ALA A 292 -18.58 -7.16 -4.41
C ALA A 292 -18.89 -6.60 -3.00
N LEU A 293 -18.06 -6.93 -2.01
CA LEU A 293 -18.18 -6.40 -0.65
C LEU A 293 -17.93 -4.89 -0.60
N SER A 294 -16.94 -4.39 -1.34
CA SER A 294 -16.66 -2.96 -1.43
C SER A 294 -17.84 -2.18 -2.03
N THR A 295 -18.46 -2.72 -3.09
CA THR A 295 -19.66 -2.16 -3.72
C THR A 295 -20.85 -2.14 -2.75
N LEU A 296 -21.10 -3.24 -2.02
CA LEU A 296 -22.14 -3.27 -0.97
C LEU A 296 -21.90 -2.24 0.13
N LYS A 297 -20.64 -2.08 0.57
CA LYS A 297 -20.28 -1.09 1.59
C LYS A 297 -20.56 0.34 1.15
N ARG A 298 -20.41 0.64 -0.15
CA ARG A 298 -20.76 1.94 -0.73
C ARG A 298 -22.27 2.15 -0.92
N GLY A 299 -23.09 1.14 -0.62
CA GLY A 299 -24.54 1.18 -0.85
C GLY A 299 -24.93 1.05 -2.33
N GLU A 300 -24.00 0.63 -3.18
CA GLU A 300 -24.24 0.44 -4.61
C GLU A 300 -24.91 -0.91 -4.88
N SER A 301 -25.74 -0.98 -5.93
CA SER A 301 -26.41 -2.22 -6.33
C SER A 301 -25.43 -3.20 -6.99
N LEU A 302 -25.47 -4.47 -6.57
CA LEU A 302 -24.77 -5.57 -7.22
C LEU A 302 -25.56 -6.17 -8.41
N GLN A 303 -26.68 -5.57 -8.80
CA GLN A 303 -27.48 -6.11 -9.91
C GLN A 303 -26.70 -6.05 -11.22
N THR A 304 -26.54 -7.21 -11.86
CA THR A 304 -25.96 -7.29 -13.19
C THR A 304 -27.00 -6.83 -14.21
N PRO A 305 -26.61 -6.02 -15.22
CA PRO A 305 -27.50 -5.67 -16.32
C PRO A 305 -27.87 -6.96 -17.07
N GLY A 306 -29.09 -7.45 -16.87
CA GLY A 306 -29.58 -8.72 -17.43
C GLY A 306 -30.32 -9.62 -16.44
N GLU A 307 -30.10 -9.46 -15.11
CA GLU A 307 -31.06 -9.97 -14.13
C GLU A 307 -32.30 -9.07 -14.21
N SER A 308 -33.19 -9.39 -15.16
CA SER A 308 -34.52 -8.78 -15.27
C SER A 308 -35.13 -8.71 -13.87
N ALA A 309 -35.77 -7.58 -13.54
CA ALA A 309 -36.37 -7.28 -12.24
C ALA A 309 -37.57 -8.19 -11.90
N SER A 310 -37.44 -9.50 -12.14
CA SER A 310 -38.38 -10.55 -11.78
C SER A 310 -38.51 -10.56 -10.26
N VAL A 311 -39.48 -9.79 -9.75
CA VAL A 311 -40.28 -9.86 -8.51
C VAL A 311 -39.63 -10.48 -7.25
N GLY A 312 -38.30 -10.51 -7.15
CA GLY A 312 -37.58 -10.89 -5.95
C GLY A 312 -37.47 -9.68 -5.04
N SER A 313 -37.65 -9.89 -3.74
CA SER A 313 -37.38 -8.83 -2.77
C SER A 313 -35.88 -8.50 -2.81
N GLY A 314 -35.50 -7.25 -2.50
CA GLY A 314 -34.09 -6.87 -2.41
C GLY A 314 -33.28 -7.76 -1.44
N ALA A 315 -33.95 -8.32 -0.43
CA ALA A 315 -33.38 -9.28 0.51
C ALA A 315 -32.94 -10.60 -0.15
N ASP A 316 -33.71 -11.11 -1.11
CA ASP A 316 -33.38 -12.34 -1.83
C ASP A 316 -32.14 -12.15 -2.71
N VAL A 317 -32.00 -10.98 -3.35
CA VAL A 317 -30.83 -10.61 -4.14
C VAL A 317 -29.59 -10.55 -3.26
N LEU A 318 -29.68 -9.88 -2.10
CA LEU A 318 -28.58 -9.80 -1.14
C LEU A 318 -28.20 -11.19 -0.60
N GLN A 319 -29.16 -12.05 -0.30
CA GLN A 319 -28.88 -13.40 0.18
C GLN A 319 -28.19 -14.27 -0.89
N ARG A 320 -28.62 -14.18 -2.15
CA ARG A 320 -27.96 -14.85 -3.29
C ARG A 320 -26.51 -14.39 -3.43
N TRP A 321 -26.28 -13.07 -3.40
CA TRP A 321 -24.93 -12.51 -3.45
C TRP A 321 -24.09 -12.90 -2.24
N GLY A 322 -24.67 -12.91 -1.04
CA GLY A 322 -23.99 -13.35 0.17
C GLY A 322 -23.44 -14.77 0.02
N ARG A 323 -24.23 -15.71 -0.52
CA ARG A 323 -23.78 -17.09 -0.77
C ARG A 323 -22.64 -17.14 -1.81
N ARG A 324 -22.79 -16.44 -2.94
CA ARG A 324 -21.72 -16.35 -3.96
C ARG A 324 -20.42 -15.83 -3.37
N ILE A 325 -20.47 -14.69 -2.68
CA ILE A 325 -19.31 -14.06 -2.04
C ILE A 325 -18.69 -15.04 -1.03
N LEU A 326 -19.48 -15.73 -0.21
CA LEU A 326 -18.99 -16.71 0.75
C LEU A 326 -18.23 -17.87 0.08
N ASP A 327 -18.66 -18.30 -1.09
CA ASP A 327 -18.03 -19.37 -1.87
C ASP A 327 -16.77 -18.90 -2.61
N TRP A 328 -16.68 -17.61 -2.89
CA TRP A 328 -15.51 -16.97 -3.50
C TRP A 328 -14.41 -16.64 -2.48
N ILE A 329 -14.76 -16.39 -1.21
CA ILE A 329 -13.78 -16.14 -0.14
C ILE A 329 -13.13 -17.48 0.27
N PRO A 330 -11.80 -17.60 0.15
CA PRO A 330 -11.09 -18.81 0.55
C PRO A 330 -11.12 -18.98 2.07
N ASN A 331 -11.06 -20.23 2.54
CA ASN A 331 -11.05 -20.52 3.97
C ASN A 331 -9.81 -19.91 4.66
N PRO A 332 -9.98 -18.97 5.62
CA PRO A 332 -8.84 -18.33 6.29
C PRO A 332 -7.93 -19.28 7.10
N ALA A 333 -8.42 -20.49 7.42
CA ALA A 333 -7.63 -21.51 8.09
C ALA A 333 -6.67 -22.26 7.14
N GLN A 334 -6.85 -22.14 5.83
CA GLN A 334 -6.00 -22.80 4.84
C GLN A 334 -4.61 -22.13 4.81
N PRO A 335 -3.51 -22.92 4.82
CA PRO A 335 -2.16 -22.37 4.70
C PRO A 335 -1.98 -21.54 3.44
N GLY A 336 -1.34 -20.37 3.58
CA GLY A 336 -1.04 -19.48 2.46
C GLY A 336 -2.12 -18.47 2.10
N ILE A 337 -3.37 -18.68 2.54
CA ILE A 337 -4.45 -17.72 2.33
C ILE A 337 -4.11 -16.40 3.04
N PRO A 338 -4.21 -15.25 2.36
CA PRO A 338 -3.85 -13.97 2.93
C PRO A 338 -4.82 -13.56 4.05
N ALA A 339 -4.39 -12.66 4.94
CA ALA A 339 -5.20 -12.22 6.09
C ALA A 339 -6.51 -11.52 5.66
N ASP A 340 -6.52 -11.03 4.42
CA ASP A 340 -7.62 -10.42 3.71
C ASP A 340 -8.88 -11.29 3.74
N ALA A 341 -8.75 -12.61 3.62
CA ALA A 341 -9.90 -13.51 3.63
C ALA A 341 -10.66 -13.46 4.95
N LEU A 342 -9.94 -13.33 6.07
CA LEU A 342 -10.56 -13.19 7.38
C LEU A 342 -11.27 -11.83 7.52
N ALA A 343 -10.63 -10.75 7.05
CA ALA A 343 -11.26 -9.43 7.03
C ALA A 343 -12.51 -9.39 6.13
N ALA A 344 -12.48 -10.06 4.98
CA ALA A 344 -13.61 -10.20 4.08
C ALA A 344 -14.77 -10.99 4.72
N HIS A 345 -14.49 -12.05 5.48
CA HIS A 345 -15.52 -12.73 6.25
C HIS A 345 -16.17 -11.83 7.31
N TRP A 346 -15.40 -10.98 7.98
CA TRP A 346 -15.96 -10.00 8.93
C TRP A 346 -16.81 -8.94 8.23
N GLU A 347 -16.38 -8.46 7.06
CA GLU A 347 -17.19 -7.50 6.30
C GLU A 347 -18.46 -8.13 5.73
N LEU A 348 -18.38 -9.35 5.18
CA LEU A 348 -19.56 -10.10 4.76
C LEU A 348 -20.54 -10.30 5.91
N ALA A 349 -20.02 -10.56 7.10
CA ALA A 349 -20.83 -10.74 8.30
C ALA A 349 -21.59 -9.47 8.70
N ARG A 350 -20.97 -8.30 8.52
CA ARG A 350 -21.61 -7.00 8.77
C ARG A 350 -22.61 -6.64 7.67
N ALA A 351 -22.24 -6.84 6.40
CA ALA A 351 -23.04 -6.45 5.24
C ALA A 351 -24.28 -7.34 5.05
N ILE A 352 -24.15 -8.66 5.27
CA ILE A 352 -25.22 -9.63 5.05
C ILE A 352 -25.25 -10.66 6.20
N PRO A 353 -25.71 -10.27 7.41
CA PRO A 353 -25.66 -11.13 8.60
C PRO A 353 -26.33 -12.49 8.44
N GLN A 354 -27.39 -12.57 7.61
CA GLN A 354 -28.17 -13.79 7.37
C GLN A 354 -27.40 -14.89 6.62
N THR A 355 -26.28 -14.54 5.98
CA THR A 355 -25.46 -15.51 5.23
C THR A 355 -24.57 -16.35 6.16
N ILE A 356 -24.33 -15.88 7.38
CA ILE A 356 -23.37 -16.52 8.27
C ILE A 356 -24.00 -17.72 8.96
N ILE A 357 -23.43 -18.90 8.74
CA ILE A 357 -23.67 -20.07 9.58
C ILE A 357 -22.80 -19.92 10.84
N PRO A 358 -23.39 -19.79 12.06
CA PRO A 358 -22.62 -19.49 13.28
C PRO A 358 -21.47 -20.47 13.54
N ASP A 359 -21.66 -21.76 13.24
CA ASP A 359 -20.66 -22.80 13.47
C ASP A 359 -19.43 -22.66 12.57
N ARG A 360 -19.62 -22.26 11.30
CA ARG A 360 -18.50 -21.99 10.38
C ARG A 360 -17.72 -20.76 10.83
N PHE A 361 -18.38 -19.75 11.41
CA PHE A 361 -17.71 -18.54 11.89
C PHE A 361 -16.91 -18.78 13.19
N ARG A 362 -17.37 -19.70 14.05
CA ARG A 362 -16.68 -20.08 15.29
C ARG A 362 -15.33 -20.77 15.03
N SER A 363 -15.18 -21.45 13.90
CA SER A 363 -13.93 -22.10 13.50
C SER A 363 -12.93 -21.16 12.83
N LEU A 364 -13.36 -19.95 12.44
CA LEU A 364 -12.46 -18.96 11.85
C LEU A 364 -11.41 -18.48 12.86
N PRO A 365 -10.19 -18.15 12.40
CA PRO A 365 -9.21 -17.51 13.26
C PRO A 365 -9.78 -16.24 13.89
N LYS A 366 -9.62 -16.09 15.20
CA LYS A 366 -10.18 -14.94 15.93
C LYS A 366 -9.41 -13.64 15.71
N ARG A 367 -8.21 -13.70 15.11
CA ARG A 367 -7.31 -12.56 14.97
C ARG A 367 -6.47 -12.61 13.71
N ILE A 368 -6.17 -11.43 13.19
CA ILE A 368 -5.19 -11.17 12.13
C ILE A 368 -3.80 -11.02 12.76
N GLU A 369 -2.85 -11.85 12.32
CA GLU A 369 -1.46 -11.83 12.82
C GLU A 369 -0.47 -11.12 11.88
N SER A 370 -0.79 -11.04 10.60
CA SER A 370 -0.04 -10.33 9.56
C SER A 370 -0.98 -9.31 8.92
N PRO A 371 -0.50 -8.13 8.51
CA PRO A 371 -1.35 -7.18 7.80
C PRO A 371 -1.97 -7.84 6.55
N PRO A 372 -3.20 -7.47 6.15
CA PRO A 372 -3.75 -7.81 4.85
C PRO A 372 -2.86 -7.31 3.70
N MET A 373 -3.04 -7.89 2.52
CA MET A 373 -2.35 -7.55 1.29
C MET A 373 -3.01 -6.35 0.60
N LEU A 374 -4.33 -6.19 0.72
CA LEU A 374 -5.12 -5.13 0.10
C LEU A 374 -5.56 -4.10 1.13
N ASP A 375 -5.56 -2.84 0.70
CA ASP A 375 -5.89 -1.69 1.55
C ASP A 375 -7.35 -1.75 2.05
N CYS A 376 -8.31 -2.12 1.19
CA CYS A 376 -9.72 -2.26 1.59
C CYS A 376 -9.91 -3.28 2.72
N ALA A 377 -9.22 -4.44 2.64
CA ALA A 377 -9.27 -5.46 3.67
C ALA A 377 -8.60 -5.00 4.97
N TRP A 378 -7.58 -4.14 4.88
CA TRP A 378 -6.97 -3.52 6.06
C TRP A 378 -7.92 -2.56 6.75
N ARG A 379 -8.68 -1.75 6.01
CA ARG A 379 -9.72 -0.88 6.58
C ARG A 379 -10.78 -1.72 7.32
N TRP A 380 -11.27 -2.79 6.72
CA TRP A 380 -12.25 -3.67 7.38
C TRP A 380 -11.71 -4.35 8.64
N ALA A 381 -10.42 -4.72 8.64
CA ALA A 381 -9.74 -5.25 9.82
C ALA A 381 -9.62 -4.19 10.94
N ILE A 382 -9.38 -2.92 10.59
CA ILE A 382 -9.37 -1.81 11.54
C ILE A 382 -10.76 -1.60 12.13
N GLU A 383 -11.81 -1.55 11.31
CA GLU A 383 -13.20 -1.43 11.76
C GLU A 383 -13.56 -2.57 12.72
N GLU A 384 -13.20 -3.81 12.37
CA GLU A 384 -13.43 -4.96 13.24
C GLU A 384 -12.66 -4.85 14.55
N SER A 385 -11.47 -4.24 14.53
CA SER A 385 -10.69 -4.03 15.74
C SER A 385 -11.35 -3.04 16.70
N ILE A 386 -12.18 -2.11 16.23
CA ILE A 386 -12.95 -1.21 17.10
C ILE A 386 -14.02 -1.99 17.86
N ALA A 387 -14.77 -2.85 17.18
CA ALA A 387 -15.74 -3.74 17.81
C ALA A 387 -15.08 -4.81 18.70
N ARG A 388 -13.92 -5.33 18.28
CA ARG A 388 -13.15 -6.36 18.97
C ARG A 388 -11.68 -5.96 19.02
N PRO A 389 -11.20 -5.28 20.08
CA PRO A 389 -9.81 -4.80 20.20
C PRO A 389 -8.69 -5.85 20.07
N THR A 390 -9.03 -7.14 20.11
CA THR A 390 -8.11 -8.27 19.92
C THR A 390 -8.09 -8.83 18.49
N ALA A 391 -8.96 -8.34 17.60
CA ALA A 391 -9.09 -8.82 16.21
C ALA A 391 -7.81 -8.59 15.40
N VAL A 392 -7.04 -7.55 15.70
CA VAL A 392 -5.74 -7.28 15.07
C VAL A 392 -4.63 -7.41 16.10
N ARG A 393 -3.72 -8.36 15.90
CA ARG A 393 -2.58 -8.57 16.79
C ARG A 393 -1.50 -7.53 16.49
N GLY A 394 -0.97 -6.88 17.53
CA GLY A 394 0.17 -5.96 17.40
C GLY A 394 1.50 -6.67 17.10
N THR A 395 1.62 -7.33 15.96
CA THR A 395 2.91 -7.86 15.49
C THR A 395 3.77 -6.74 14.91
N ALA A 396 5.07 -7.02 14.70
CA ALA A 396 6.00 -6.05 14.10
C ALA A 396 5.53 -5.60 12.69
N LEU A 397 5.06 -6.54 11.86
CA LEU A 397 4.53 -6.25 10.53
C LEU A 397 3.24 -5.41 10.58
N VAL A 398 2.32 -5.74 11.49
CA VAL A 398 1.10 -4.94 11.69
C VAL A 398 1.46 -3.53 12.14
N ALA A 399 2.41 -3.38 13.06
CA ALA A 399 2.89 -2.08 13.51
C ALA A 399 3.58 -1.30 12.38
N ALA A 400 4.24 -1.98 11.44
CA ALA A 400 4.82 -1.35 10.25
C ALA A 400 3.72 -0.81 9.33
N ALA A 401 2.74 -1.65 8.96
CA ALA A 401 1.59 -1.26 8.14
C ALA A 401 0.82 -0.09 8.74
N THR A 402 0.63 -0.10 10.07
CA THR A 402 -0.04 0.96 10.82
C THR A 402 0.67 2.33 10.73
N ARG A 403 1.98 2.36 10.52
CA ARG A 403 2.77 3.61 10.54
C ARG A 403 3.07 4.18 9.17
N SER A 404 2.89 3.39 8.12
CA SER A 404 3.54 3.66 6.84
C SER A 404 2.73 3.15 5.66
N SER A 405 1.40 3.08 5.80
CA SER A 405 0.50 2.83 4.67
C SER A 405 0.68 3.96 3.65
N GLY A 406 1.58 3.76 2.69
CA GLY A 406 1.63 4.58 1.50
C GLY A 406 0.30 4.40 0.79
N GLY A 407 -0.34 5.48 0.35
CA GLY A 407 -1.66 5.47 -0.30
C GLY A 407 -1.67 4.79 -1.67
N THR A 408 -1.15 3.56 -1.75
CA THR A 408 -0.86 2.79 -2.95
C THR A 408 -2.02 1.85 -3.26
N ALA A 409 -3.23 2.40 -3.31
CA ALA A 409 -4.42 1.60 -3.60
C ALA A 409 -4.27 0.85 -4.93
N ALA A 410 -4.69 -0.40 -5.05
CA ALA A 410 -5.43 -1.19 -4.07
C ALA A 410 -4.56 -1.91 -3.01
N TRP A 411 -3.24 -1.84 -3.11
CA TRP A 411 -2.32 -2.63 -2.29
C TRP A 411 -1.97 -1.95 -0.97
N LEU A 412 -1.90 -2.75 0.09
CA LEU A 412 -1.31 -2.32 1.35
C LEU A 412 0.20 -2.53 1.30
N CYS A 413 0.93 -1.44 1.13
CA CYS A 413 2.38 -1.39 1.26
C CYS A 413 2.79 -0.74 2.58
N TRP A 414 3.91 -1.16 3.14
CA TRP A 414 4.48 -0.54 4.35
C TRP A 414 5.98 -0.35 4.23
N GLN A 415 6.52 0.66 4.91
CA GLN A 415 7.96 0.87 4.97
C GLN A 415 8.64 -0.24 5.78
N LEU A 416 9.63 -0.89 5.18
CA LEU A 416 10.36 -1.99 5.83
C LEU A 416 11.16 -1.52 7.06
N SER A 417 11.56 -0.25 7.11
CA SER A 417 12.19 0.34 8.30
C SER A 417 11.23 0.34 9.50
N ALA A 418 9.92 0.47 9.27
CA ALA A 418 8.91 0.55 10.31
C ALA A 418 8.69 -0.78 11.07
N SER A 419 8.99 -1.93 10.44
CA SER A 419 8.85 -3.25 11.08
C SER A 419 9.85 -3.44 12.23
N LYS A 420 10.99 -2.76 12.19
CA LYS A 420 12.05 -2.87 13.20
C LYS A 420 11.70 -2.17 14.51
N ALA A 421 10.71 -1.28 14.49
CA ALA A 421 10.39 -0.48 15.66
C ALA A 421 9.56 -1.30 16.68
N ARG A 422 10.14 -1.51 17.87
CA ARG A 422 9.48 -2.26 18.95
C ARG A 422 8.07 -1.72 19.23
N LEU A 423 7.11 -2.64 19.29
CA LEU A 423 5.77 -2.35 19.77
C LEU A 423 5.89 -1.94 21.25
N ARG A 424 5.46 -0.72 21.57
CA ARG A 424 5.25 -0.35 22.97
C ARG A 424 3.95 -1.00 23.44
N ARG A 425 4.01 -1.75 24.53
CA ARG A 425 2.79 -2.18 25.21
C ARG A 425 2.17 -0.92 25.81
N SER A 426 0.98 -0.56 25.34
CA SER A 426 0.18 0.45 26.04
C SER A 426 -0.32 -0.15 27.34
N SER A 427 -0.19 0.60 28.44
CA SER A 427 -0.83 0.29 29.71
C SER A 427 -2.23 0.91 29.81
N ALA A 428 -2.70 1.61 28.77
CA ALA A 428 -4.01 2.25 28.79
C ALA A 428 -5.11 1.17 28.93
N THR A 429 -5.83 1.24 30.04
CA THR A 429 -7.01 0.43 30.34
C THR A 429 -8.31 1.19 30.06
N GLU A 430 -8.21 2.48 29.74
CA GLU A 430 -9.37 3.32 29.46
C GLU A 430 -10.11 2.86 28.21
N ASP A 431 -11.44 3.01 28.26
CA ASP A 431 -12.31 2.74 27.13
C ASP A 431 -12.07 3.78 26.02
N LEU A 432 -12.10 3.33 24.77
CA LEU A 432 -11.72 4.14 23.61
C LEU A 432 -12.64 5.36 23.39
N PRO A 433 -13.98 5.27 23.52
CA PRO A 433 -14.87 6.43 23.45
C PRO A 433 -14.53 7.48 24.51
N SER A 434 -14.37 7.09 25.78
CA SER A 434 -14.07 8.02 26.86
C SER A 434 -12.73 8.73 26.67
N LEU A 435 -11.73 8.02 26.17
CA LEU A 435 -10.43 8.62 25.87
C LEU A 435 -10.51 9.62 24.70
N LEU A 436 -11.33 9.34 23.70
CA LEU A 436 -11.56 10.25 22.59
C LEU A 436 -12.28 11.52 23.09
N ASP A 437 -13.35 11.39 23.88
CA ASP A 437 -14.07 12.52 24.46
C ASP A 437 -13.15 13.42 25.29
N GLN A 438 -12.25 12.82 26.09
CA GLN A 438 -11.22 13.57 26.82
C GLN A 438 -10.28 14.32 25.88
N VAL A 439 -9.82 13.68 24.80
CA VAL A 439 -8.96 14.32 23.81
C VAL A 439 -9.68 15.48 23.12
N VAL A 440 -10.95 15.30 22.74
CA VAL A 440 -11.78 16.34 22.12
C VAL A 440 -11.93 17.52 23.07
N ALA A 441 -12.34 17.29 24.31
CA ALA A 441 -12.51 18.35 25.31
C ALA A 441 -11.19 19.10 25.58
N LYS A 442 -10.06 18.39 25.68
CA LYS A 442 -8.74 19.02 25.84
C LYS A 442 -8.29 19.77 24.60
N LEU A 443 -8.68 19.32 23.42
CA LEU A 443 -8.36 20.02 22.17
C LEU A 443 -9.14 21.33 22.11
N GLU A 444 -10.43 21.31 22.43
CA GLU A 444 -11.29 22.50 22.52
C GLU A 444 -10.75 23.52 23.55
N THR A 445 -10.23 23.08 24.70
CA THR A 445 -9.61 24.00 25.67
C THR A 445 -8.29 24.61 25.16
N VAL A 446 -7.48 23.84 24.44
CA VAL A 446 -6.20 24.32 23.88
C VAL A 446 -6.41 25.28 22.70
N THR A 447 -7.41 25.00 21.85
CA THR A 447 -7.73 25.82 20.67
C THR A 447 -8.58 27.03 21.02
N GLY A 448 -9.39 26.95 22.07
CA GLY A 448 -10.48 27.89 22.36
C GLY A 448 -11.54 27.88 21.25
N THR A 449 -12.48 28.82 21.30
CA THR A 449 -13.42 29.12 20.21
C THR A 449 -12.76 29.81 19.00
N ALA A 450 -11.43 29.95 19.01
CA ALA A 450 -10.70 30.76 18.06
C ALA A 450 -10.43 30.02 16.73
N SER A 451 -10.31 30.82 15.67
CA SER A 451 -10.03 30.40 14.29
C SER A 451 -8.85 29.41 14.17
N ILE A 452 -9.00 28.41 13.29
CA ILE A 452 -8.02 27.38 12.87
C ILE A 452 -6.58 27.95 12.71
N ASN A 453 -6.46 29.22 12.31
CA ASN A 453 -5.17 29.88 12.12
C ASN A 453 -4.32 29.97 13.41
N ARG A 454 -4.92 30.21 14.59
CA ARG A 454 -4.16 30.24 15.86
C ARG A 454 -3.69 28.84 16.28
N MET A 455 -4.45 27.83 15.90
CA MET A 455 -4.08 26.44 16.18
C MET A 455 -2.84 26.01 15.40
N ALA A 456 -2.68 26.49 14.16
CA ALA A 456 -1.53 26.17 13.32
C ALA A 456 -0.19 26.52 14.01
N ASP A 457 -0.12 27.64 14.72
CA ASP A 457 1.10 28.05 15.43
C ASP A 457 1.41 27.17 16.64
N LYS A 458 0.40 26.80 17.43
CA LYS A 458 0.57 25.84 18.55
C LYS A 458 0.92 24.44 18.06
N MET A 459 0.34 24.03 16.93
CA MET A 459 0.58 22.72 16.31
C MET A 459 2.01 22.55 15.81
N LYS A 460 2.69 23.62 15.37
CA LYS A 460 4.09 23.56 14.90
C LYS A 460 5.06 22.94 15.92
N LEU A 461 4.72 23.00 17.21
CA LEU A 461 5.50 22.40 18.29
C LEU A 461 5.26 20.90 18.47
N TRP A 462 4.19 20.35 17.90
CA TRP A 462 3.84 18.94 18.00
C TRP A 462 4.50 18.11 16.91
N SER A 463 4.69 16.82 17.17
CA SER A 463 5.15 15.90 16.13
C SER A 463 4.11 15.78 15.00
N SER A 464 4.55 15.53 13.77
CA SER A 464 3.69 15.34 12.59
C SER A 464 2.52 14.38 12.84
N ASP A 465 2.79 13.24 13.48
CA ASP A 465 1.77 12.24 13.80
C ASP A 465 0.66 12.83 14.70
N ILE A 466 1.01 13.72 15.60
CA ILE A 466 0.04 14.32 16.53
C ILE A 466 -0.76 15.40 15.83
N GLN A 467 -0.11 16.21 15.00
CA GLN A 467 -0.78 17.20 14.17
C GLN A 467 -1.84 16.52 13.28
N GLU A 468 -1.47 15.43 12.61
CA GLU A 468 -2.40 14.65 11.78
C GLU A 468 -3.59 14.11 12.59
N THR A 469 -3.34 13.52 13.77
CA THR A 469 -4.42 13.01 14.64
C THR A 469 -5.36 14.12 15.07
N ALA A 470 -4.82 15.27 15.48
CA ALA A 470 -5.59 16.42 15.89
C ALA A 470 -6.44 16.97 14.73
N LEU A 471 -5.85 17.14 13.54
CA LEU A 471 -6.58 17.60 12.34
C LEU A 471 -7.70 16.65 11.95
N ARG A 472 -7.46 15.33 11.99
CA ARG A 472 -8.48 14.31 11.70
C ARG A 472 -9.59 14.32 12.74
N ALA A 473 -9.25 14.39 14.03
CA ALA A 473 -10.22 14.46 15.10
C ALA A 473 -11.11 15.72 14.97
N LEU A 474 -10.52 16.88 14.67
CA LEU A 474 -11.25 18.13 14.46
C LEU A 474 -12.17 18.09 13.24
N ASN A 475 -11.71 17.52 12.14
CA ASN A 475 -12.55 17.35 10.96
C ASN A 475 -13.79 16.49 11.27
N LEU A 476 -13.64 15.49 12.12
CA LEU A 476 -14.78 14.68 12.54
C LEU A 476 -15.71 15.45 13.49
N ILE A 477 -15.17 16.17 14.48
CA ILE A 477 -15.96 17.01 15.40
C ILE A 477 -16.80 18.03 14.63
N ASN A 478 -16.20 18.69 13.63
CA ASN A 478 -16.88 19.68 12.81
C ASN A 478 -18.03 19.10 11.98
N ASN A 479 -18.03 17.78 11.73
CA ASN A 479 -19.07 17.10 10.97
C ASN A 479 -20.19 16.52 11.87
N THR A 480 -20.01 16.44 13.19
CA THR A 480 -20.93 15.69 14.08
C THR A 480 -21.91 16.56 14.88
N ASP A 481 -22.13 17.83 14.53
CA ASP A 481 -23.08 18.75 15.20
C ASP A 481 -23.00 18.68 16.75
N HIS A 482 -21.78 18.62 17.30
CA HIS A 482 -21.50 18.51 18.74
C HIS A 482 -22.12 17.31 19.47
N ARG A 483 -22.58 16.28 18.76
CA ARG A 483 -23.02 15.03 19.40
C ARG A 483 -21.80 14.26 19.92
N PRO A 484 -21.92 13.55 21.06
CA PRO A 484 -20.86 12.66 21.52
C PRO A 484 -20.49 11.68 20.42
N MET A 485 -19.20 11.45 20.25
CA MET A 485 -18.65 10.59 19.21
C MET A 485 -19.21 9.17 19.38
N ASP A 486 -19.96 8.71 18.39
CA ASP A 486 -20.45 7.33 18.36
C ASP A 486 -19.35 6.37 17.88
N THR A 487 -19.68 5.08 17.86
CA THR A 487 -18.77 4.05 17.36
C THR A 487 -18.40 4.23 15.89
N VAL A 488 -19.24 4.89 15.10
CA VAL A 488 -18.99 5.20 13.68
C VAL A 488 -17.89 6.24 13.57
N GLY A 489 -17.98 7.36 14.30
CA GLY A 489 -16.95 8.39 14.29
C GLY A 489 -15.58 7.89 14.78
N ILE A 490 -15.54 7.03 15.80
CA ILE A 490 -14.31 6.36 16.26
C ILE A 490 -13.74 5.46 15.16
N THR A 491 -14.61 4.74 14.45
CA THR A 491 -14.22 3.87 13.35
C THR A 491 -13.65 4.65 12.18
N ASP A 492 -14.26 5.78 11.82
CA ASP A 492 -13.78 6.67 10.77
C ASP A 492 -12.42 7.30 11.13
N LEU A 493 -12.22 7.68 12.40
CA LEU A 493 -10.92 8.13 12.89
C LEU A 493 -9.87 7.02 12.79
N ALA A 494 -10.22 5.81 13.22
CA ALA A 494 -9.32 4.65 13.17
C ALA A 494 -8.90 4.31 11.74
N VAL A 495 -9.88 4.25 10.82
CA VAL A 495 -9.67 3.94 9.40
C VAL A 495 -8.87 5.04 8.72
N SER A 496 -9.20 6.32 8.95
CA SER A 496 -8.49 7.45 8.33
C SER A 496 -7.03 7.59 8.79
N LEU A 497 -6.72 7.14 10.00
CA LEU A 497 -5.35 7.08 10.52
C LEU A 497 -4.64 5.75 10.25
N GLY A 498 -5.34 4.75 9.70
CA GLY A 498 -4.79 3.40 9.48
C GLY A 498 -4.45 2.66 10.79
N LEU A 499 -5.10 3.00 11.91
CA LEU A 499 -4.76 2.50 13.26
C LEU A 499 -5.79 1.50 13.78
N PRO A 500 -5.39 0.25 14.10
CA PRO A 500 -6.23 -0.65 14.86
C PRO A 500 -6.51 -0.10 16.27
N ALA A 501 -7.60 -0.52 16.90
CA ALA A 501 -8.12 0.06 18.14
C ALA A 501 -7.07 0.23 19.25
N ARG A 502 -6.26 -0.80 19.52
CA ARG A 502 -5.21 -0.72 20.58
C ARG A 502 -4.14 0.33 20.29
N GLN A 503 -3.77 0.48 19.02
CA GLN A 503 -2.81 1.48 18.57
C GLN A 503 -3.44 2.87 18.61
N LEU A 504 -4.71 2.99 18.23
CA LEU A 504 -5.48 4.24 18.37
C LEU A 504 -5.57 4.66 19.83
N THR A 505 -5.97 3.79 20.76
CA THR A 505 -5.98 4.06 22.21
C THR A 505 -4.61 4.55 22.69
N SER A 506 -3.53 3.89 22.28
CA SER A 506 -2.18 4.30 22.68
C SER A 506 -1.76 5.67 22.10
N ARG A 507 -2.22 6.00 20.89
CA ARG A 507 -1.95 7.30 20.24
C ARG A 507 -2.75 8.40 20.91
N LEU A 508 -4.04 8.17 21.18
CA LEU A 508 -4.93 9.11 21.88
C LEU A 508 -4.49 9.35 23.32
N ASP A 509 -4.05 8.34 24.06
CA ASP A 509 -3.51 8.49 25.43
C ASP A 509 -2.27 9.39 25.45
N ARG A 510 -1.35 9.17 24.50
CA ARG A 510 -0.17 10.03 24.36
C ARG A 510 -0.56 11.45 23.98
N PHE A 511 -1.51 11.58 23.07
CA PHE A 511 -1.98 12.88 22.61
C PHE A 511 -2.65 13.65 23.75
N SER A 512 -3.53 13.00 24.52
CA SER A 512 -4.16 13.53 25.73
C SER A 512 -3.12 14.07 26.73
N LYS A 513 -2.09 13.28 27.04
CA LYS A 513 -0.98 13.70 27.93
C LYS A 513 -0.18 14.88 27.39
N MET A 514 -0.02 14.98 26.07
CA MET A 514 0.66 16.12 25.45
C MET A 514 -0.20 17.38 25.46
N LEU A 515 -1.52 17.24 25.33
CA LEU A 515 -2.45 18.35 25.51
C LEU A 515 -2.42 18.84 26.96
N ASP A 516 -2.39 17.96 27.96
CA ASP A 516 -2.25 18.36 29.38
C ASP A 516 -0.95 19.16 29.63
N ALA A 517 0.16 18.72 29.04
CA ALA A 517 1.41 19.46 29.10
C ALA A 517 1.27 20.84 28.42
N ALA A 518 0.65 20.92 27.25
CA ALA A 518 0.44 22.18 26.55
C ALA A 518 -0.45 23.16 27.34
N VAL A 519 -1.52 22.67 27.98
CA VAL A 519 -2.40 23.48 28.83
C VAL A 519 -1.62 24.03 30.03
N THR A 520 -0.82 23.20 30.69
CA THR A 520 -0.02 23.63 31.86
C THR A 520 1.12 24.60 31.50
N HIS A 521 1.70 24.51 30.30
CA HIS A 521 2.72 25.44 29.82
C HIS A 521 2.13 26.80 29.40
N SER A 522 0.96 26.81 28.76
CA SER A 522 0.30 28.06 28.35
C SER A 522 -0.01 28.99 29.52
N SER A 523 -0.27 28.45 30.71
CA SER A 523 -0.48 29.25 31.93
C SER A 523 0.79 29.86 32.52
N LYS A 524 1.98 29.38 32.14
CA LYS A 524 3.27 29.85 32.67
C LYS A 524 4.00 30.82 31.75
N GLU A 525 3.87 30.66 30.44
CA GLU A 525 4.57 31.51 29.46
C GLU A 525 4.05 32.96 29.43
N GLU A 526 2.81 33.23 29.86
CA GLU A 526 2.32 34.62 30.00
C GLU A 526 3.02 35.41 31.12
N GLN A 527 3.91 34.78 31.92
CA GLN A 527 4.55 35.40 33.08
C GLN A 527 6.08 35.55 32.98
N GLU A 528 6.74 35.07 31.92
CA GLU A 528 8.22 35.08 31.80
C GLU A 528 8.76 35.64 30.46
N ASP A 529 8.06 36.55 29.80
CA ASP A 529 8.53 37.14 28.54
C ASP A 529 9.32 38.45 28.75
N CYS A 530 10.53 38.35 29.31
CA CYS A 530 11.57 39.40 29.30
C CYS A 530 12.97 38.86 29.72
N SER A 531 13.65 38.14 28.82
CA SER A 531 15.13 38.13 28.65
C SER A 531 15.52 36.97 27.72
N GLY A 532 16.03 37.23 26.53
CA GLY A 532 17.49 37.22 26.32
C GLY A 532 17.89 36.00 25.48
N LEU A 533 18.11 36.23 24.18
CA LEU A 533 18.80 35.37 23.20
C LEU A 533 18.71 33.86 23.46
N ARG A 534 17.64 33.23 22.97
CA ARG A 534 17.50 31.76 22.97
C ARG A 534 18.71 31.16 22.24
N PRO A 535 19.50 30.26 22.89
CA PRO A 535 20.52 29.49 22.19
C PRO A 535 19.89 28.79 20.98
N ILE A 536 20.68 28.57 19.93
CA ILE A 536 20.25 27.80 18.76
C ILE A 536 20.06 26.34 19.24
N ASP A 537 18.88 26.05 19.78
CA ASP A 537 18.58 24.80 20.48
C ASP A 537 18.47 23.59 19.55
N THR A 538 18.53 23.80 18.23
CA THR A 538 18.37 22.75 17.22
C THR A 538 19.54 22.73 16.23
N ALA A 539 20.11 21.54 16.03
CA ALA A 539 21.19 21.32 15.06
C ALA A 539 20.78 21.81 13.65
N PRO A 540 21.59 22.66 12.98
CA PRO A 540 21.29 23.16 11.63
C PRO A 540 21.06 22.04 10.60
N ALA A 541 21.77 20.92 10.73
CA ALA A 541 21.61 19.69 9.96
C ALA A 541 20.17 19.17 9.90
N LEU A 542 19.37 19.37 10.95
CA LEU A 542 17.99 18.92 10.98
C LEU A 542 17.08 19.74 10.05
N LYS A 543 17.50 20.93 9.63
CA LYS A 543 16.82 21.73 8.60
C LYS A 543 17.24 21.32 7.18
N ARG A 544 18.34 20.57 7.03
CA ARG A 544 18.80 20.08 5.72
C ARG A 544 17.95 18.92 5.23
N ARG A 545 17.84 18.81 3.90
CA ARG A 545 17.13 17.74 3.19
C ARG A 545 17.65 16.36 3.58
N VAL A 546 16.73 15.41 3.77
CA VAL A 546 17.07 14.00 3.90
C VAL A 546 17.37 13.44 2.51
N MET A 547 18.65 13.18 2.22
CA MET A 547 19.08 12.58 0.94
C MET A 547 18.86 11.06 0.88
N TYR A 548 18.85 10.40 2.04
CA TYR A 548 18.69 8.95 2.15
C TYR A 548 17.56 8.62 3.13
N ARG A 549 16.39 8.22 2.62
CA ARG A 549 15.20 7.94 3.46
C ARG A 549 15.40 6.78 4.44
N ASP A 550 16.19 5.78 4.05
CA ASP A 550 16.52 4.64 4.91
C ASP A 550 17.58 4.94 5.98
N ASP A 551 18.27 6.08 5.90
CA ASP A 551 19.31 6.50 6.84
C ASP A 551 19.28 8.01 6.98
N LEU A 552 18.35 8.48 7.81
CA LEU A 552 17.95 9.89 7.87
C LEU A 552 19.10 10.84 8.14
N GLN A 553 20.22 10.42 8.71
CA GLN A 553 21.34 11.32 9.04
C GLN A 553 22.42 11.35 7.97
N ARG A 554 22.39 10.43 6.99
CA ARG A 554 23.41 10.33 5.96
C ARG A 554 23.43 11.57 5.07
N GLY A 555 24.58 12.22 4.98
CA GLY A 555 24.82 13.45 4.25
C GLY A 555 24.25 14.72 4.91
N ARG A 556 23.57 14.63 6.06
CA ARG A 556 22.92 15.78 6.70
C ARG A 556 23.83 16.55 7.64
N PHE A 557 24.84 15.91 8.23
CA PHE A 557 25.75 16.50 9.21
C PHE A 557 27.12 16.82 8.57
N GLY A 558 27.12 17.11 7.27
CA GLY A 558 28.31 17.53 6.53
C GLY A 558 29.23 16.38 6.08
N GLY A 559 28.88 15.11 6.35
CA GLY A 559 29.60 13.94 5.84
C GLY A 559 31.03 13.76 6.36
N LYS A 560 31.47 14.54 7.37
CA LYS A 560 32.84 14.52 7.91
C LYS A 560 32.86 13.96 9.32
N ALA A 561 33.67 12.90 9.54
CA ALA A 561 33.88 12.34 10.88
C ALA A 561 34.85 13.17 11.75
N SER A 562 35.51 14.18 11.19
CA SER A 562 36.38 15.09 11.93
C SER A 562 36.33 16.52 11.38
N LEU A 563 36.19 17.51 12.26
CA LEU A 563 36.13 18.93 11.91
C LEU A 563 36.61 19.78 13.10
N ALA A 564 37.44 20.79 12.83
CA ALA A 564 37.92 21.77 13.81
C ALA A 564 38.50 21.15 15.10
N GLY A 565 39.29 20.08 14.96
CA GLY A 565 39.91 19.37 16.10
C GLY A 565 39.00 18.39 16.83
N PHE A 566 37.70 18.36 16.51
CA PHE A 566 36.78 17.33 16.98
C PHE A 566 36.76 16.14 16.03
N ARG A 567 36.62 14.93 16.58
CA ARG A 567 36.60 13.67 15.86
C ARG A 567 35.57 12.73 16.49
N VAL A 568 34.73 12.13 15.65
CA VAL A 568 33.87 11.02 16.03
C VAL A 568 34.49 9.69 15.61
N SER A 569 34.42 8.71 16.49
CA SER A 569 34.79 7.31 16.23
C SER A 569 33.80 6.34 16.85
N ALA A 570 33.86 5.07 16.43
CA ALA A 570 33.03 4.01 16.96
C ALA A 570 33.85 2.76 17.26
N GLU A 571 33.62 2.17 18.44
CA GLU A 571 34.12 0.86 18.81
C GLU A 571 32.96 -0.14 18.82
N PHE A 572 33.22 -1.37 18.34
CA PHE A 572 32.23 -2.42 18.25
C PHE A 572 32.56 -3.56 19.21
N SER A 573 31.54 -4.07 19.90
CA SER A 573 31.63 -5.29 20.70
C SER A 573 30.39 -6.16 20.50
N GLU A 574 30.49 -7.44 20.82
CA GLU A 574 29.34 -8.34 20.75
C GLU A 574 28.20 -7.86 21.66
N GLY A 575 26.97 -7.95 21.15
CA GLY A 575 25.76 -7.66 21.93
C GLY A 575 25.25 -8.88 22.68
N ARG A 576 24.14 -8.71 23.40
CA ARG A 576 23.50 -9.80 24.18
C ARG A 576 22.88 -10.91 23.32
N SER A 577 22.79 -10.71 22.01
CA SER A 577 22.18 -11.64 21.06
C SER A 577 23.04 -11.69 19.81
N LYS A 578 23.09 -12.86 19.15
CA LYS A 578 23.93 -13.14 17.98
C LYS A 578 23.80 -12.12 16.84
N ASN A 579 22.65 -11.45 16.74
CA ASN A 579 22.37 -10.48 15.69
C ASN A 579 22.44 -9.01 16.15
N TRP A 580 22.86 -8.74 17.38
CA TRP A 580 22.94 -7.38 17.92
C TRP A 580 24.40 -7.04 18.20
N VAL A 581 24.82 -5.86 17.78
CA VAL A 581 26.15 -5.30 18.03
C VAL A 581 26.01 -4.16 19.01
N ARG A 582 26.89 -4.13 20.02
CA ARG A 582 27.02 -3.00 20.93
C ARG A 582 28.04 -2.03 20.34
N ILE A 583 27.63 -0.78 20.20
CA ILE A 583 28.39 0.27 19.53
C ILE A 583 28.67 1.36 20.56
N LYS A 584 29.95 1.62 20.81
CA LYS A 584 30.42 2.70 21.68
C LYS A 584 30.90 3.83 20.79
N LEU A 585 30.10 4.88 20.73
CA LEU A 585 30.39 6.11 20.02
C LEU A 585 31.21 7.03 20.92
N LEU A 586 32.27 7.61 20.35
CA LEU A 586 33.22 8.48 21.03
C LEU A 586 33.33 9.77 20.23
N VAL A 587 33.22 10.90 20.90
CA VAL A 587 33.54 12.22 20.34
C VAL A 587 34.70 12.77 21.14
N GLU A 588 35.85 12.93 20.50
CA GLU A 588 37.09 13.44 21.07
C GLU A 588 37.35 14.82 20.49
N GLY A 589 37.80 15.79 21.31
CA GLY A 589 38.13 17.12 20.82
C GLY A 589 38.42 18.12 21.94
N PRO A 590 38.64 19.40 21.59
CA PRO A 590 38.97 20.47 22.53
C PRO A 590 37.74 20.99 23.31
N GLY A 591 36.70 20.17 23.50
CA GLY A 591 35.49 20.56 24.23
C GLY A 591 35.74 20.67 25.73
N GLU A 592 35.11 21.66 26.37
CA GLU A 592 35.27 21.91 27.81
C GLU A 592 34.53 20.86 28.65
N ASP A 593 35.03 20.58 29.86
CA ASP A 593 34.35 19.64 30.75
C ASP A 593 32.96 20.15 31.13
N GLY A 594 31.94 19.35 30.83
CA GLY A 594 30.53 19.72 31.03
C GLY A 594 29.84 20.26 29.78
N GLU A 595 30.57 20.62 28.72
CA GLU A 595 30.00 21.04 27.44
C GLU A 595 29.13 19.92 26.84
N GLU A 596 27.97 20.30 26.29
CA GLU A 596 27.01 19.34 25.75
C GLU A 596 27.32 18.97 24.29
N VAL A 597 27.16 17.69 23.99
CA VAL A 597 27.15 17.14 22.63
C VAL A 597 25.87 16.35 22.43
N GLU A 598 25.26 16.52 21.27
CA GLU A 598 24.03 15.86 20.90
C GLU A 598 24.30 14.80 19.83
N PHE A 599 23.93 13.56 20.12
CA PHE A 599 24.02 12.44 19.20
C PHE A 599 22.67 12.22 18.54
N HIS A 600 22.58 12.47 17.24
CA HIS A 600 21.43 12.17 16.39
C HIS A 600 21.58 10.80 15.76
N LEU A 601 20.78 9.85 16.24
CA LEU A 601 20.74 8.46 15.81
C LEU A 601 19.69 8.26 14.71
N HIS A 602 19.59 7.02 14.22
CA HIS A 602 18.52 6.58 13.34
C HIS A 602 17.14 6.65 14.03
N ASP A 603 16.05 6.87 13.30
CA ASP A 603 14.69 7.06 13.85
C ASP A 603 14.12 5.84 14.62
N SER A 604 14.67 4.66 14.34
CA SER A 604 14.42 3.43 15.06
C SER A 604 14.84 3.48 16.54
N PHE A 605 15.73 4.40 16.93
CA PHE A 605 16.11 4.65 18.32
C PHE A 605 15.08 5.57 19.01
N LYS A 606 14.79 5.29 20.29
CA LYS A 606 13.90 6.12 21.11
C LYS A 606 14.56 6.39 22.47
N PRO A 607 15.04 7.62 22.73
CA PRO A 607 14.98 8.80 21.84
C PRO A 607 15.94 8.69 20.64
N ALA A 608 15.61 9.36 19.54
CA ALA A 608 16.45 9.44 18.34
C ALA A 608 17.58 10.49 18.49
N SER A 609 17.47 11.36 19.49
CA SER A 609 18.53 12.26 19.90
C SER A 609 18.92 12.02 21.36
N VAL A 610 20.22 12.01 21.66
CA VAL A 610 20.75 11.78 23.00
C VAL A 610 21.83 12.81 23.31
N LYS A 611 21.59 13.66 24.32
CA LYS A 611 22.60 14.59 24.84
C LYS A 611 23.57 13.90 25.80
N ARG A 612 24.85 14.23 25.69
CA ARG A 612 25.94 13.81 26.58
C ARG A 612 26.85 15.00 26.85
N ARG A 613 27.71 14.88 27.86
CA ARG A 613 28.67 15.92 28.22
C ARG A 613 30.09 15.45 28.01
N PHE A 614 30.96 16.36 27.59
CA PHE A 614 32.39 16.13 27.57
C PHE A 614 32.94 15.92 28.98
N LYS A 615 33.83 14.94 29.11
CA LYS A 615 34.63 14.68 30.31
C LYS A 615 36.04 14.32 29.88
N ARG A 616 37.02 15.13 30.28
CA ARG A 616 38.43 15.07 29.87
C ARG A 616 38.55 15.07 28.34
N GLY A 617 37.85 15.98 27.67
CA GLY A 617 37.87 16.12 26.21
C GLY A 617 37.17 14.99 25.44
N VAL A 618 36.45 14.09 26.12
CA VAL A 618 35.73 12.99 25.46
C VAL A 618 34.28 12.89 25.92
N ALA A 619 33.36 12.82 24.96
CA ALA A 619 31.97 12.46 25.19
C ALA A 619 31.68 11.05 24.64
N LYS A 620 30.89 10.26 25.38
CA LYS A 620 30.68 8.84 25.09
C LYS A 620 29.19 8.50 25.05
N LEU A 621 28.78 7.73 24.05
CA LEU A 621 27.44 7.17 23.95
C LEU A 621 27.52 5.68 23.62
N LEU A 622 26.73 4.88 24.33
CA LEU A 622 26.69 3.42 24.17
C LEU A 622 25.30 3.02 23.72
N VAL A 623 25.22 2.39 22.54
CA VAL A 623 23.97 1.93 21.94
C VAL A 623 24.11 0.49 21.46
N SER A 624 22.98 -0.16 21.19
CA SER A 624 22.97 -1.48 20.54
C SER A 624 22.15 -1.39 19.26
N ALA A 625 22.68 -1.93 18.18
CA ALA A 625 22.03 -1.92 16.86
C ALA A 625 22.09 -3.30 16.19
N TRP A 626 21.21 -3.50 15.22
CA TRP A 626 21.11 -4.71 14.41
C TRP A 626 21.76 -4.57 13.02
N GLY A 627 22.14 -3.35 12.64
CA GLY A 627 22.72 -3.00 11.35
C GLY A 627 23.43 -1.64 11.42
N GLY A 628 24.03 -1.24 10.31
CA GLY A 628 24.69 0.05 10.15
C GLY A 628 23.71 1.18 9.92
N PHE A 629 24.09 2.36 10.38
CA PHE A 629 23.37 3.62 10.15
C PHE A 629 24.36 4.77 10.29
N THR A 630 23.97 5.97 9.88
CA THR A 630 24.78 7.17 10.03
C THR A 630 24.41 7.88 11.32
N VAL A 631 25.42 8.25 12.10
CA VAL A 631 25.26 9.06 13.31
C VAL A 631 25.61 10.50 12.96
N GLY A 632 24.67 11.40 13.21
CA GLY A 632 24.92 12.85 13.21
C GLY A 632 25.31 13.32 14.61
N ILE A 633 26.24 14.25 14.71
CA ILE A 633 26.65 14.86 15.98
C ILE A 633 26.58 16.37 15.85
N TRP A 634 26.01 17.01 16.86
CA TRP A 634 25.96 18.46 17.00
C TRP A 634 26.61 18.89 18.30
N ILE A 635 27.54 19.84 18.22
CA ILE A 635 28.19 20.47 19.37
C ILE A 635 27.79 21.96 19.34
N PRO A 636 26.79 22.37 20.15
CA PRO A 636 26.20 23.70 20.04
C PRO A 636 27.18 24.85 20.27
N GLY A 637 28.09 24.71 21.26
CA GLY A 637 29.04 25.76 21.66
C GLY A 637 29.88 26.29 20.49
N PRO A 638 30.67 25.45 19.82
CA PRO A 638 31.45 25.83 18.65
C PRO A 638 30.66 25.77 17.32
N ALA A 639 29.37 25.45 17.38
CA ALA A 639 28.53 25.22 16.19
C ALA A 639 29.09 24.17 15.22
N ILE A 640 29.55 23.03 15.73
CA ILE A 640 30.20 21.97 14.94
C ILE A 640 29.26 20.81 14.67
N GLU A 641 29.24 20.37 13.42
CA GLU A 641 28.55 19.17 12.97
C GLU A 641 29.56 18.11 12.53
N LEU A 642 29.37 16.88 13.00
CA LEU A 642 30.14 15.71 12.56
C LEU A 642 29.18 14.62 12.10
N GLU A 643 29.66 13.80 11.17
CA GLU A 643 28.90 12.68 10.62
C GLU A 643 29.76 11.42 10.56
N LEU A 644 29.22 10.30 11.08
CA LEU A 644 29.88 9.00 11.02
C LEU A 644 28.96 7.93 10.44
N ASN A 645 29.26 7.46 9.23
CA ASN A 645 28.59 6.32 8.62
C ASN A 645 29.21 5.01 9.16
N LEU A 646 28.47 4.32 10.05
CA LEU A 646 28.96 3.11 10.71
C LEU A 646 29.17 1.93 9.75
N ALA A 647 28.39 1.85 8.66
CA ALA A 647 28.52 0.77 7.67
C ALA A 647 29.78 0.91 6.81
N ALA A 648 30.35 2.12 6.71
CA ALA A 648 31.56 2.38 5.93
C ALA A 648 32.86 2.10 6.71
N LEU A 649 32.78 1.81 8.01
CA LEU A 649 33.95 1.53 8.84
C LEU A 649 34.48 0.12 8.58
N LYS A 650 35.77 0.03 8.20
CA LYS A 650 36.45 -1.27 7.99
C LYS A 650 36.44 -2.16 9.24
N THR A 651 36.39 -1.56 10.43
CA THR A 651 36.34 -2.25 11.72
C THR A 651 34.92 -2.68 12.12
N ALA A 652 33.89 -2.27 11.38
CA ALA A 652 32.52 -2.67 11.67
C ALA A 652 32.32 -4.17 11.42
N PRO A 653 31.61 -4.90 12.30
CA PRO A 653 31.22 -6.28 12.04
C PRO A 653 30.40 -6.41 10.75
N GLN A 654 30.48 -7.55 10.07
CA GLN A 654 29.78 -7.82 8.81
C GLN A 654 28.28 -7.49 8.87
N ILE A 655 27.61 -7.79 10.00
CA ILE A 655 26.20 -7.48 10.19
C ILE A 655 25.89 -5.97 10.14
N VAL A 656 26.83 -5.11 10.54
CA VAL A 656 26.71 -3.64 10.47
C VAL A 656 27.03 -3.13 9.06
N GLN A 657 27.90 -3.81 8.32
CA GLN A 657 28.25 -3.44 6.94
C GLN A 657 27.15 -3.82 5.94
N GLU A 658 26.52 -4.98 6.13
CA GLU A 658 25.57 -5.57 5.17
C GLU A 658 24.10 -5.21 5.40
N ARG A 659 23.72 -4.83 6.63
CA ARG A 659 22.32 -4.56 7.02
C ARG A 659 22.12 -3.12 7.42
#